data_AF-A0A7J6HEP4-F1
#
_entry.id   AF-A0A7J6HEP4-F1
#
_cell.length_a   1.000
_cell.length_b   1.000
_cell.length_c   1.000
_cell.angle_alpha   90.00
_cell.angle_beta   90.00
_cell.angle_gamma   90.00
#
_symmetry.space_group_name_H-M   'P 1'
#
loop_
_entity.id
_entity.type
_entity.pdbx_description
1 polymer ?
#
loop_
_entity_poly.entity_id
_entity_poly.type
_entity_poly.pdbx_seq_one_letter_code
_entity_poly.pdbx_strand_id
1 'polypeptide(L)'
;MAAVSISPIKVGKIDDVQELRKAKSEIPDRFVRDKTERPTLDTSSIPSNDIPIIDLHKLSNGSEDEVLSELLQLTTACDEWGFFQVINHGIDLSLVEQTEELTKGFFMLPLAEKQKYAMVPGIVHGYGQAFVFSEDQKLDWCNMFALGLEPKSIRNPKLWPENPPKFRKLCQNLLKYIAMTLGLKEDVFAEMFGVAVQAIRMNYYPPCSRPDLVLGLSPHSDGSALTVLQESKGSSVGLQILKDDKWVSVKPIPNALVINIGDTIEVLTNGRYKSVEHRAVTHNEKDRLSIVTFYAPTYELEIGPLAELVEENNSCKYRRYTHGEYSENYLRNKLVVKMATLSIFKVVWNIQTFPKPQKQPKSRVNNNPVSMAPVPISSIKVGKIDDVQELRKAKSKIPERFVRDKTERPTLATSSISSTHIPIIDLHKLSNGSKDEILSELLQLSTACDEWGFFQVINHGIDQNLVEQIEKVSKGFFMLPLAEKQKYAMAPGTVQGYGQAFVFSEDQKLDWCNMFALGVEPNFIRSPKLWPKNPVNFSETVDLYSKEVRKLCQKLLKYIAMTLGLKEDVFNEMFGVAVQAIRMNYYPPCSRPDLVLGLSPHSDGSALTVLQESKGSSVGLQILKDDKWVSVQPIPNALVINIGDTIEVLTNGRYKSVEHRAVTHKQKDRLSIVTFYAPTYELEIGPLAELVEENKPCNYRRYNHGEYSKHYVTNKLQGKRTLDFAKIQTKPNPC
;
A
#
# COMPACT_ATOMS: atom_id res chain seq x y z
N MET A 1 17.76 -14.85 0.05
CA MET A 1 17.28 -13.73 0.88
C MET A 1 18.32 -12.62 0.86
N ALA A 2 18.08 -11.56 0.10
CA ALA A 2 18.86 -10.33 0.25
C ALA A 2 18.41 -9.67 1.57
N ALA A 3 19.34 -9.50 2.51
CA ALA A 3 19.06 -8.79 3.75
C ALA A 3 18.71 -7.33 3.41
N VAL A 4 17.45 -6.96 3.59
CA VAL A 4 17.05 -5.54 3.62
C VAL A 4 17.75 -4.95 4.83
N SER A 5 18.76 -4.09 4.60
CA SER A 5 19.43 -3.35 5.65
C SER A 5 18.47 -2.29 6.19
N ILE A 6 17.69 -2.66 7.20
CA ILE A 6 16.86 -1.74 7.97
C ILE A 6 17.79 -1.08 8.99
N SER A 7 17.76 0.25 9.09
CA SER A 7 18.41 0.97 10.20
C SER A 7 17.96 0.37 11.55
N PRO A 8 18.81 0.30 12.59
CA PRO A 8 18.48 -0.44 13.81
C PRO A 8 17.18 0.08 14.42
N ILE A 9 16.13 -0.75 14.31
CA ILE A 9 14.84 -0.50 14.94
C ILE A 9 15.07 -0.57 16.44
N LYS A 10 14.77 0.52 17.16
CA LYS A 10 14.71 0.49 18.62
C LYS A 10 13.45 -0.27 19.03
N VAL A 11 13.63 -1.50 19.49
CA VAL A 11 12.54 -2.39 19.95
C VAL A 11 12.42 -2.45 21.47
N GLY A 12 13.34 -1.77 22.17
CA GLY A 12 13.46 -1.78 23.63
C GLY A 12 13.87 -3.13 24.20
N LYS A 13 13.80 -3.27 25.52
CA LYS A 13 13.93 -4.57 26.18
C LYS A 13 12.71 -5.42 25.89
N ILE A 14 12.95 -6.65 25.44
CA ILE A 14 11.91 -7.67 25.24
C ILE A 14 12.07 -8.67 26.38
N ASP A 15 11.12 -8.65 27.32
CA ASP A 15 11.15 -9.56 28.47
C ASP A 15 10.77 -10.99 28.05
N ASP A 16 11.46 -11.96 28.64
CA ASP A 16 11.16 -13.37 28.47
C ASP A 16 9.95 -13.74 29.33
N VAL A 17 8.86 -14.20 28.71
CA VAL A 17 7.59 -14.43 29.40
C VAL A 17 7.71 -15.58 30.41
N GLN A 18 8.52 -16.60 30.12
CA GLN A 18 8.78 -17.68 31.08
C GLN A 18 9.51 -17.16 32.32
N GLU A 19 10.48 -16.25 32.17
CA GLU A 19 11.17 -15.65 33.31
C GLU A 19 10.27 -14.68 34.10
N LEU A 20 9.44 -13.87 33.42
CA LEU A 20 8.42 -13.04 34.09
C LEU A 20 7.48 -13.90 34.93
N ARG A 21 7.06 -15.06 34.41
CA ARG A 21 6.23 -16.01 35.14
C ARG A 21 6.96 -16.61 36.34
N LYS A 22 8.21 -17.07 36.17
CA LYS A 22 9.02 -17.63 37.27
C LYS A 22 9.23 -16.62 38.40
N ALA A 23 9.49 -15.36 38.05
CA ALA A 23 9.66 -14.27 39.00
C ALA A 23 8.36 -13.86 39.72
N LYS A 24 7.19 -14.37 39.28
CA LYS A 24 5.85 -13.95 39.76
C LYS A 24 5.68 -12.42 39.71
N SER A 25 6.28 -11.77 38.72
CA SER A 25 6.20 -10.33 38.55
C SER A 25 4.78 -9.89 38.16
N GLU A 26 4.46 -8.63 38.43
CA GLU A 26 3.30 -7.99 37.79
C GLU A 26 3.47 -8.05 36.26
N ILE A 27 2.35 -8.19 35.55
CA ILE A 27 2.36 -8.25 34.09
C ILE A 27 2.79 -6.88 33.56
N PRO A 28 3.90 -6.77 32.81
CA PRO A 28 4.32 -5.48 32.28
C PRO A 28 3.30 -4.90 31.32
N ASP A 29 3.15 -3.57 31.30
CA ASP A 29 2.16 -2.86 30.46
C ASP A 29 2.27 -3.19 28.96
N ARG A 30 3.45 -3.59 28.49
CA ARG A 30 3.64 -4.02 27.09
C ARG A 30 2.87 -5.30 26.76
N PHE A 31 2.50 -6.14 27.72
CA PHE A 31 1.69 -7.34 27.48
C PHE A 31 0.20 -7.13 27.75
N VAL A 32 -0.17 -6.06 28.47
CA VAL A 32 -1.55 -5.76 28.84
C VAL A 32 -2.31 -5.18 27.65
N ARG A 33 -3.39 -5.86 27.25
CA ARG A 33 -4.26 -5.47 26.14
C ARG A 33 -5.25 -4.38 26.52
N ASP A 34 -5.55 -3.54 25.55
CA ASP A 34 -6.61 -2.54 25.64
C ASP A 34 -7.96 -3.23 25.83
N LYS A 35 -8.91 -2.57 26.48
CA LYS A 35 -10.18 -3.19 26.91
C LYS A 35 -10.94 -3.89 25.78
N THR A 36 -10.89 -3.35 24.56
CA THR A 36 -11.56 -3.88 23.37
C THR A 36 -10.86 -5.09 22.76
N GLU A 37 -9.58 -5.31 23.09
CA GLU A 37 -8.75 -6.39 22.54
C GLU A 37 -8.58 -7.58 23.50
N ARG A 38 -9.10 -7.47 24.72
CA ARG A 38 -8.96 -8.50 25.75
C ARG A 38 -9.63 -9.80 25.32
N PRO A 39 -9.04 -10.97 25.64
CA PRO A 39 -9.65 -12.23 25.29
C PRO A 39 -10.94 -12.46 26.07
N THR A 40 -11.90 -13.07 25.39
CA THR A 40 -13.07 -13.65 26.03
C THR A 40 -12.65 -14.98 26.64
N LEU A 41 -12.63 -15.06 27.97
CA LEU A 41 -12.25 -16.26 28.71
C LEU A 41 -13.39 -17.25 28.90
N ASP A 42 -14.56 -16.98 28.30
CA ASP A 42 -15.80 -17.73 28.58
C ASP A 42 -15.61 -19.23 28.33
N THR A 43 -15.70 -20.00 29.42
CA THR A 43 -15.67 -21.46 29.47
C THR A 43 -17.07 -22.05 29.70
N SER A 44 -18.13 -21.23 29.72
CA SER A 44 -19.51 -21.68 29.93
C SER A 44 -20.34 -21.71 28.63
N SER A 45 -20.68 -22.93 28.22
CA SER A 45 -21.93 -23.32 27.52
C SER A 45 -22.28 -22.63 26.19
N ILE A 46 -21.32 -22.51 25.27
CA ILE A 46 -21.65 -22.52 23.84
C ILE A 46 -21.39 -23.96 23.37
N PRO A 47 -22.32 -24.65 22.68
CA PRO A 47 -22.06 -25.99 22.18
C PRO A 47 -20.75 -25.94 21.37
N SER A 48 -19.82 -26.84 21.68
CA SER A 48 -18.60 -26.99 20.91
C SER A 48 -19.01 -27.43 19.52
N ASN A 49 -19.17 -26.47 18.61
CA ASN A 49 -19.09 -26.80 17.20
C ASN A 49 -17.62 -27.09 16.94
N ASP A 50 -17.23 -28.33 17.26
CA ASP A 50 -15.90 -28.83 16.94
C ASP A 50 -15.70 -28.64 15.44
N ILE A 51 -14.56 -28.07 15.06
CA ILE A 51 -14.21 -27.92 13.66
C ILE A 51 -14.24 -29.29 12.97
N PRO A 52 -14.56 -29.36 11.66
CA PRO A 52 -14.70 -30.63 10.96
C PRO A 52 -13.48 -31.56 11.11
N ILE A 53 -13.72 -32.87 11.13
CA ILE A 53 -12.69 -33.91 11.22
C ILE A 53 -12.60 -34.61 9.87
N ILE A 54 -11.41 -34.68 9.29
CA ILE A 54 -11.13 -35.30 8.00
C ILE A 54 -10.25 -36.53 8.20
N ASP A 55 -10.69 -37.67 7.69
CA ASP A 55 -9.94 -38.93 7.69
C ASP A 55 -9.11 -39.08 6.41
N LEU A 56 -7.81 -38.86 6.52
CA LEU A 56 -6.92 -38.93 5.36
C LEU A 56 -6.76 -40.37 4.83
N HIS A 57 -6.99 -41.39 5.65
CA HIS A 57 -6.95 -42.77 5.21
C HIS A 57 -8.13 -43.08 4.30
N LYS A 58 -9.34 -42.60 4.61
CA LYS A 58 -10.50 -42.75 3.72
C LYS A 58 -10.27 -42.07 2.37
N LEU A 59 -9.70 -40.87 2.36
CA LEU A 59 -9.37 -40.17 1.11
C LEU A 59 -8.34 -40.92 0.24
N SER A 60 -7.42 -41.67 0.85
CA SER A 60 -6.32 -42.33 0.14
C SER A 60 -6.56 -43.80 -0.20
N ASN A 61 -7.31 -44.52 0.63
CA ASN A 61 -7.49 -45.97 0.55
C ASN A 61 -8.96 -46.43 0.71
N GLY A 62 -9.90 -45.50 0.85
CA GLY A 62 -11.33 -45.81 0.97
C GLY A 62 -11.93 -46.30 -0.36
N SER A 63 -13.12 -46.87 -0.26
CA SER A 63 -14.01 -47.10 -1.40
C SER A 63 -14.40 -45.77 -2.08
N GLU A 64 -14.90 -45.84 -3.31
CA GLU A 64 -15.32 -44.65 -4.07
C GLU A 64 -16.35 -43.80 -3.30
N ASP A 65 -17.33 -44.45 -2.66
CA ASP A 65 -18.34 -43.78 -1.83
C ASP A 65 -17.73 -43.11 -0.58
N GLU A 66 -16.77 -43.77 0.07
CA GLU A 66 -16.07 -43.20 1.23
C GLU A 66 -15.23 -41.99 0.83
N VAL A 67 -14.52 -42.06 -0.30
CA VAL A 67 -13.72 -40.94 -0.82
C VAL A 67 -14.63 -39.76 -1.17
N LEU A 68 -15.75 -40.00 -1.86
CA LEU A 68 -16.69 -38.94 -2.22
C LEU A 68 -17.32 -38.28 -0.98
N SER A 69 -17.74 -39.08 0.00
CA SER A 69 -18.27 -38.58 1.26
C SER A 69 -17.24 -37.72 2.01
N GLU A 70 -16.00 -38.17 2.08
CA GLU A 70 -14.94 -37.47 2.80
C GLU A 70 -14.48 -36.20 2.06
N LEU A 71 -14.49 -36.19 0.72
CA LEU A 71 -14.26 -34.99 -0.10
C LEU A 71 -15.37 -33.93 0.10
N LEU A 72 -16.63 -34.36 0.24
CA LEU A 72 -17.73 -33.44 0.54
C LEU A 72 -17.53 -32.79 1.91
N GLN A 73 -17.13 -33.58 2.91
CA GLN A 73 -16.82 -33.06 4.24
C GLN A 73 -15.62 -32.09 4.22
N LEU A 74 -14.57 -32.40 3.47
CA LEU A 74 -13.43 -31.51 3.26
C LEU A 74 -13.84 -30.20 2.56
N THR A 75 -14.79 -30.27 1.63
CA THR A 75 -15.34 -29.08 0.96
C THR A 75 -16.00 -28.15 1.97
N THR A 76 -16.89 -28.68 2.81
CA THR A 76 -17.54 -27.92 3.89
C THR A 76 -16.51 -27.35 4.87
N ALA A 77 -15.49 -28.13 5.22
CA ALA A 77 -14.42 -27.68 6.09
C ALA A 77 -13.65 -26.47 5.53
N CYS A 78 -13.30 -26.49 4.24
CA CYS A 78 -12.55 -25.40 3.63
C CYS A 78 -13.40 -24.15 3.38
N ASP A 79 -14.67 -24.32 3.02
CA ASP A 79 -15.59 -23.22 2.66
C ASP A 79 -16.16 -22.52 3.91
N GLU A 80 -16.68 -23.30 4.85
CA GLU A 80 -17.40 -22.75 6.01
C GLU A 80 -16.49 -22.45 7.20
N TRP A 81 -15.42 -23.22 7.38
CA TRP A 81 -14.59 -23.16 8.58
C TRP A 81 -13.20 -22.60 8.35
N GLY A 82 -12.56 -22.89 7.21
CA GLY A 82 -11.14 -22.60 6.98
C GLY A 82 -10.18 -23.35 7.91
N PHE A 83 -10.72 -24.15 8.83
CA PHE A 83 -10.02 -24.94 9.83
C PHE A 83 -10.65 -26.32 9.93
N PHE A 84 -9.83 -27.36 10.12
CA PHE A 84 -10.29 -28.72 10.36
C PHE A 84 -9.22 -29.54 11.07
N GLN A 85 -9.59 -30.70 11.62
CA GLN A 85 -8.66 -31.65 12.21
C GLN A 85 -8.49 -32.83 11.27
N VAL A 86 -7.26 -33.31 11.11
CA VAL A 86 -6.97 -34.50 10.29
C VAL A 86 -6.56 -35.65 11.20
N ILE A 87 -7.26 -36.78 11.06
CA ILE A 87 -6.91 -38.06 11.66
C ILE A 87 -6.37 -39.02 10.60
N ASN A 88 -5.72 -40.09 11.05
CA ASN A 88 -5.12 -41.10 10.17
C ASN A 88 -4.22 -40.47 9.09
N HIS A 89 -3.54 -39.38 9.44
CA HIS A 89 -2.74 -38.54 8.52
C HIS A 89 -1.47 -39.24 8.00
N GLY A 90 -1.16 -40.44 8.46
CA GLY A 90 -0.02 -41.25 8.01
C GLY A 90 1.35 -40.73 8.46
N ILE A 91 1.40 -39.83 9.44
CA ILE A 91 2.66 -39.42 10.08
C ILE A 91 2.88 -40.32 11.28
N ASP A 92 4.09 -40.87 11.39
CA ASP A 92 4.49 -41.71 12.52
C ASP A 92 4.28 -40.96 13.84
N LEU A 93 3.48 -41.54 14.74
CA LEU A 93 3.17 -40.92 16.04
C LEU A 93 4.40 -40.82 16.92
N SER A 94 5.39 -41.71 16.78
CA SER A 94 6.65 -41.61 17.51
C SER A 94 7.43 -40.36 17.12
N LEU A 95 7.36 -39.93 15.86
CA LEU A 95 7.97 -38.70 15.36
C LEU A 95 7.27 -37.45 15.91
N VAL A 96 5.94 -37.50 15.97
CA VAL A 96 5.11 -36.44 16.57
C VAL A 96 5.47 -36.26 18.05
N GLU A 97 5.55 -37.36 18.80
CA GLU A 97 5.93 -37.39 20.21
C GLU A 97 7.37 -36.92 20.43
N GLN A 98 8.33 -37.41 19.63
CA GLN A 98 9.72 -36.97 19.71
C GLN A 98 9.87 -35.47 19.43
N THR A 99 9.15 -34.94 18.44
CA THR A 99 9.18 -33.50 18.14
C THR A 99 8.62 -32.68 19.31
N GLU A 100 7.58 -33.18 19.96
CA GLU A 100 7.01 -32.59 21.17
C GLU A 100 8.00 -32.59 22.34
N GLU A 101 8.63 -33.73 22.61
CA GLU A 101 9.63 -33.88 23.68
C GLU A 101 10.84 -32.98 23.46
N LEU A 102 11.38 -32.92 22.24
CA LEU A 102 12.49 -32.03 21.90
C LEU A 102 12.12 -30.56 22.09
N THR A 103 10.90 -30.19 21.67
CA THR A 103 10.40 -28.83 21.82
C THR A 103 10.23 -28.48 23.30
N LYS A 104 9.61 -29.34 24.10
CA LYS A 104 9.49 -29.18 25.55
C LYS A 104 10.88 -29.04 26.19
N GLY A 105 11.79 -29.94 25.86
CA GLY A 105 13.18 -29.94 26.33
C GLY A 105 13.86 -28.60 26.07
N PHE A 106 13.73 -28.04 24.86
CA PHE A 106 14.29 -26.74 24.51
C PHE A 106 13.73 -25.60 25.38
N PHE A 107 12.41 -25.49 25.52
CA PHE A 107 11.81 -24.41 26.32
C PHE A 107 12.09 -24.53 27.82
N MET A 108 12.44 -25.73 28.29
CA MET A 108 12.86 -25.98 29.67
C MET A 108 14.35 -25.69 29.94
N LEU A 109 15.15 -25.41 28.90
CA LEU A 109 16.54 -25.00 29.09
C LEU A 109 16.65 -23.67 29.87
N PRO A 110 17.77 -23.44 30.59
CA PRO A 110 18.06 -22.14 31.18
C PRO A 110 18.00 -21.01 30.15
N LEU A 111 17.57 -19.81 30.55
CA LEU A 111 17.45 -18.67 29.62
C LEU A 111 18.76 -18.41 28.86
N ALA A 112 19.91 -18.49 29.53
CA ALA A 112 21.21 -18.28 28.91
C ALA A 112 21.48 -19.24 27.74
N GLU A 113 21.00 -20.49 27.83
CA GLU A 113 21.12 -21.48 26.75
C GLU A 113 20.16 -21.18 25.59
N LYS A 114 18.91 -20.81 25.90
CA LYS A 114 17.93 -20.42 24.87
C LYS A 114 18.36 -19.16 24.11
N GLN A 115 18.96 -18.18 24.81
CA GLN A 115 19.44 -16.93 24.24
C GLN A 115 20.64 -17.09 23.30
N LYS A 116 21.36 -18.23 23.31
CA LYS A 116 22.36 -18.54 22.27
C LYS A 116 21.75 -18.60 20.87
N TYR A 117 20.44 -18.85 20.81
CA TYR A 117 19.67 -18.95 19.59
C TYR A 117 18.72 -17.77 19.40
N ALA A 118 18.96 -16.65 20.09
CA ALA A 118 18.10 -15.47 20.04
C ALA A 118 17.84 -15.00 18.61
N MET A 119 16.60 -14.60 18.37
CA MET A 119 16.19 -13.99 17.12
C MET A 119 16.90 -12.65 16.91
N VAL A 120 17.45 -12.45 15.72
CA VAL A 120 18.04 -11.17 15.33
C VAL A 120 16.93 -10.28 14.77
N PRO A 121 16.87 -8.98 15.13
CA PRO A 121 15.90 -8.06 14.56
C PRO A 121 15.87 -8.10 13.02
N GLY A 122 14.68 -8.26 12.45
CA GLY A 122 14.48 -8.36 11.00
C GLY A 122 14.61 -9.77 10.41
N ILE A 123 14.91 -10.79 11.22
CA ILE A 123 14.95 -12.20 10.80
C ILE A 123 13.93 -12.97 11.62
N VAL A 124 13.11 -13.83 10.99
CA VAL A 124 12.05 -14.60 11.68
C VAL A 124 12.56 -15.95 12.21
N HIS A 125 13.87 -16.16 12.30
CA HIS A 125 14.49 -17.41 12.77
C HIS A 125 15.13 -17.21 14.14
N GLY A 126 15.00 -18.20 15.01
CA GLY A 126 15.56 -18.19 16.37
C GLY A 126 14.51 -18.04 17.47
N TYR A 127 15.01 -17.86 18.70
CA TYR A 127 14.27 -17.80 19.96
C TYR A 127 13.90 -16.36 20.34
N GLY A 128 12.67 -16.13 20.77
CA GLY A 128 12.27 -14.86 21.37
C GLY A 128 10.80 -14.53 21.14
N GLN A 129 10.52 -13.23 20.97
CA GLN A 129 9.22 -12.72 20.58
C GLN A 129 9.18 -12.52 19.06
N ALA A 130 8.10 -12.96 18.45
CA ALA A 130 7.86 -12.77 17.03
C ALA A 130 7.58 -11.30 16.72
N PHE A 131 8.17 -10.76 15.65
CA PHE A 131 7.67 -9.55 14.99
C PHE A 131 7.53 -8.31 15.90
N VAL A 132 8.57 -8.00 16.68
CA VAL A 132 8.62 -6.76 17.48
C VAL A 132 9.25 -5.63 16.67
N PHE A 133 8.50 -4.57 16.42
CA PHE A 133 8.90 -3.48 15.51
C PHE A 133 9.02 -2.10 16.15
N SER A 134 8.61 -1.95 17.42
CA SER A 134 8.74 -0.67 18.14
C SER A 134 8.69 -0.86 19.65
N GLU A 135 9.21 0.12 20.40
CA GLU A 135 9.22 0.14 21.87
C GLU A 135 7.82 0.20 22.49
N ASP A 136 6.85 0.81 21.81
CA ASP A 136 5.46 1.01 22.24
C ASP A 136 4.52 -0.13 21.86
N GLN A 137 4.97 -1.09 21.03
CA GLN A 137 4.16 -2.22 20.58
C GLN A 137 3.74 -3.11 21.76
N LYS A 138 2.45 -3.50 21.76
CA LYS A 138 1.91 -4.54 22.64
C LYS A 138 2.44 -5.92 22.20
N LEU A 139 2.96 -6.67 23.16
CA LEU A 139 3.60 -7.97 22.97
C LEU A 139 2.66 -9.12 23.37
N ASP A 140 2.94 -10.29 22.81
CA ASP A 140 2.23 -11.52 23.06
C ASP A 140 2.81 -12.28 24.25
N TRP A 141 1.95 -12.88 25.06
CA TRP A 141 2.31 -13.71 26.23
C TRP A 141 2.73 -15.12 25.78
N CYS A 142 3.71 -15.19 24.88
CA CYS A 142 4.32 -16.43 24.42
C CYS A 142 5.81 -16.23 24.13
N ASN A 143 6.59 -17.30 24.27
CA ASN A 143 7.90 -17.36 23.66
C ASN A 143 7.84 -18.29 22.46
N MET A 144 8.58 -17.97 21.40
CA MET A 144 8.64 -18.81 20.21
C MET A 144 10.07 -19.18 19.82
N PHE A 145 10.19 -20.27 19.07
CA PHE A 145 11.39 -20.70 18.38
C PHE A 145 11.03 -21.06 16.93
N ALA A 146 11.68 -20.41 15.96
CA ALA A 146 11.33 -20.56 14.54
C ALA A 146 12.53 -20.96 13.67
N LEU A 147 12.29 -21.84 12.70
CA LEU A 147 13.28 -22.49 11.85
C LEU A 147 12.76 -22.67 10.41
N GLY A 148 13.56 -22.30 9.40
CA GLY A 148 13.24 -22.55 7.99
C GLY A 148 13.69 -23.93 7.49
N LEU A 149 12.78 -24.81 7.10
CA LEU A 149 12.99 -26.22 6.72
C LEU A 149 13.38 -26.44 5.25
N GLU A 150 12.61 -25.89 4.32
CA GLU A 150 12.85 -26.04 2.89
C GLU A 150 12.54 -24.73 2.15
N PRO A 151 13.21 -24.43 1.03
CA PRO A 151 14.38 -25.14 0.51
C PRO A 151 15.59 -25.04 1.45
N LYS A 152 16.58 -25.96 1.34
CA LYS A 152 17.81 -25.91 2.17
C LYS A 152 18.47 -24.52 2.28
N SER A 153 18.33 -23.68 1.25
CA SER A 153 18.87 -22.31 1.22
C SER A 153 18.29 -21.37 2.27
N ILE A 154 17.14 -21.68 2.88
CA ILE A 154 16.58 -20.88 3.97
C ILE A 154 16.98 -21.38 5.36
N ARG A 155 17.67 -22.52 5.46
CA ARG A 155 18.12 -23.06 6.75
C ARG A 155 19.18 -22.16 7.35
N ASN A 156 19.07 -21.89 8.65
CA ASN A 156 20.19 -21.32 9.40
C ASN A 156 21.10 -22.47 9.85
N PRO A 157 22.33 -22.60 9.32
CA PRO A 157 23.21 -23.73 9.62
C PRO A 157 23.61 -23.79 11.10
N LYS A 158 23.53 -22.68 11.84
CA LYS A 158 23.80 -22.64 13.29
C LYS A 158 22.66 -23.22 14.14
N LEU A 159 21.46 -23.34 13.57
CA LEU A 159 20.24 -23.74 14.27
C LEU A 159 19.70 -25.09 13.79
N TRP A 160 20.32 -25.71 12.78
CA TRP A 160 19.72 -26.81 12.04
C TRP A 160 20.13 -28.20 12.59
N PRO A 161 19.18 -29.10 12.88
CA PRO A 161 19.47 -30.51 13.17
C PRO A 161 19.78 -31.31 11.89
N GLU A 162 20.53 -32.41 12.01
CA GLU A 162 21.00 -33.18 10.84
C GLU A 162 19.88 -33.79 9.98
N ASN A 163 18.68 -34.08 10.53
CA ASN A 163 17.57 -34.73 9.82
C ASN A 163 16.18 -34.18 10.24
N PRO A 164 15.62 -33.16 9.57
CA PRO A 164 14.29 -32.63 9.92
C PRO A 164 13.14 -33.58 9.51
N PRO A 165 12.05 -33.66 10.29
CA PRO A 165 10.80 -34.34 9.92
C PRO A 165 10.21 -33.80 8.61
N LYS A 166 9.73 -34.66 7.70
CA LYS A 166 9.14 -34.24 6.42
C LYS A 166 7.60 -34.18 6.47
N PHE A 167 7.04 -33.10 7.03
CA PHE A 167 5.59 -32.79 6.93
C PHE A 167 5.12 -32.45 5.50
N ARG A 168 6.05 -32.39 4.54
CA ARG A 168 5.80 -32.08 3.13
C ARG A 168 4.78 -32.98 2.45
N LYS A 169 4.87 -34.28 2.69
CA LYS A 169 3.98 -35.23 2.00
C LYS A 169 2.53 -35.06 2.45
N LEU A 170 2.30 -34.76 3.73
CA LEU A 170 0.97 -34.42 4.25
C LEU A 170 0.39 -33.19 3.55
N CYS A 171 1.12 -32.07 3.51
CA CYS A 171 0.62 -30.85 2.86
C CYS A 171 0.35 -31.06 1.36
N GLN A 172 1.21 -31.81 0.67
CA GLN A 172 1.00 -32.15 -0.75
C GLN A 172 -0.25 -33.01 -0.96
N ASN A 173 -0.48 -34.02 -0.10
CA ASN A 173 -1.69 -34.84 -0.16
C ASN A 173 -2.95 -34.03 0.15
N LEU A 174 -2.91 -33.14 1.15
CA LEU A 174 -4.05 -32.28 1.47
C LEU A 174 -4.36 -31.32 0.32
N LEU A 175 -3.35 -30.66 -0.26
CA LEU A 175 -3.54 -29.80 -1.44
C LEU A 175 -4.07 -30.57 -2.65
N LYS A 176 -3.68 -31.85 -2.81
CA LYS A 176 -4.23 -32.73 -3.83
C LYS A 176 -5.75 -32.88 -3.66
N TYR A 177 -6.21 -33.23 -2.46
CA TYR A 177 -7.65 -33.40 -2.21
C TYR A 177 -8.41 -32.07 -2.25
N ILE A 178 -7.82 -30.96 -1.77
CA ILE A 178 -8.38 -29.61 -1.91
C ILE A 178 -8.53 -29.21 -3.39
N ALA A 179 -7.59 -29.60 -4.26
CA ALA A 179 -7.74 -29.38 -5.70
C ALA A 179 -8.92 -30.18 -6.27
N MET A 180 -9.08 -31.43 -5.84
CA MET A 180 -10.20 -32.29 -6.26
C MET A 180 -11.56 -31.71 -5.82
N THR A 181 -11.68 -31.19 -4.60
CA THR A 181 -12.93 -30.54 -4.11
C THR A 181 -13.29 -29.26 -4.88
N LEU A 182 -12.31 -28.66 -5.56
CA LEU A 182 -12.48 -27.50 -6.43
C LEU A 182 -12.76 -27.90 -7.89
N GLY A 183 -12.75 -29.20 -8.23
CA GLY A 183 -12.86 -29.67 -9.61
C GLY A 183 -11.61 -29.41 -10.45
N LEU A 184 -10.47 -29.15 -9.81
CA LEU A 184 -9.19 -28.89 -10.47
C LEU A 184 -8.41 -30.19 -10.67
N LYS A 185 -7.38 -30.11 -11.54
CA LYS A 185 -6.39 -31.18 -11.66
C LYS A 185 -5.69 -31.39 -10.32
N GLU A 186 -5.57 -32.65 -9.90
CA GLU A 186 -5.13 -33.03 -8.56
C GLU A 186 -3.72 -32.54 -8.18
N ASP A 187 -2.87 -32.25 -9.15
CA ASP A 187 -1.48 -31.80 -8.96
C ASP A 187 -1.28 -30.29 -9.21
N VAL A 188 -2.35 -29.52 -9.47
CA VAL A 188 -2.26 -28.09 -9.85
C VAL A 188 -1.43 -27.26 -8.87
N PHE A 189 -1.64 -27.44 -7.55
CA PHE A 189 -0.88 -26.72 -6.53
C PHE A 189 0.55 -27.24 -6.39
N ALA A 190 0.78 -28.54 -6.64
CA ALA A 190 2.11 -29.12 -6.58
C ALA A 190 2.98 -28.65 -7.76
N GLU A 191 2.41 -28.60 -8.97
CA GLU A 191 3.03 -28.02 -10.16
C GLU A 191 3.31 -26.53 -9.96
N MET A 192 2.35 -25.80 -9.40
CA MET A 192 2.46 -24.36 -9.16
C MET A 192 3.52 -24.02 -8.10
N PHE A 193 3.53 -24.70 -6.96
CA PHE A 193 4.43 -24.36 -5.85
C PHE A 193 5.85 -24.94 -6.01
N GLY A 194 6.02 -25.98 -6.83
CA GLY A 194 7.30 -26.65 -7.07
C GLY A 194 8.01 -27.02 -5.75
N VAL A 195 9.18 -26.44 -5.52
CA VAL A 195 9.89 -26.56 -4.23
C VAL A 195 9.34 -25.52 -3.23
N ALA A 196 8.09 -25.71 -2.83
CA ALA A 196 7.42 -24.94 -1.78
C ALA A 196 8.31 -24.73 -0.54
N VAL A 197 8.19 -23.53 0.03
CA VAL A 197 8.82 -23.12 1.28
C VAL A 197 8.16 -23.82 2.46
N GLN A 198 8.97 -24.30 3.39
CA GLN A 198 8.53 -24.85 4.65
C GLN A 198 9.26 -24.20 5.81
N ALA A 199 8.52 -23.80 6.84
CA ALA A 199 9.07 -23.31 8.09
C ALA A 199 8.32 -23.93 9.26
N ILE A 200 9.00 -24.09 10.39
CA ILE A 200 8.41 -24.56 11.64
C ILE A 200 8.56 -23.49 12.71
N ARG A 201 7.52 -23.30 13.51
CA ARG A 201 7.48 -22.41 14.67
C ARG A 201 6.92 -23.18 15.85
N MET A 202 7.71 -23.27 16.90
CA MET A 202 7.28 -23.79 18.19
C MET A 202 6.93 -22.61 19.09
N ASN A 203 5.77 -22.63 19.73
CA ASN A 203 5.35 -21.60 20.69
C ASN A 203 5.06 -22.22 22.05
N TYR A 204 5.56 -21.57 23.09
CA TYR A 204 5.34 -21.89 24.48
C TYR A 204 4.61 -20.74 25.18
N TYR A 205 3.44 -21.05 25.74
CA TYR A 205 2.58 -20.11 26.44
C TYR A 205 2.62 -20.46 27.94
N PRO A 206 3.38 -19.73 28.77
CA PRO A 206 3.40 -19.99 30.20
C PRO A 206 2.07 -19.57 30.85
N PRO A 207 1.67 -20.19 31.97
CA PRO A 207 0.48 -19.79 32.71
C PRO A 207 0.57 -18.31 33.12
N CYS A 208 -0.54 -17.58 33.07
CA CYS A 208 -0.62 -16.16 33.40
C CYS A 208 -1.55 -15.92 34.59
N SER A 209 -1.16 -15.09 35.56
CA SER A 209 -2.02 -14.77 36.72
C SER A 209 -3.30 -14.02 36.34
N ARG A 210 -3.28 -13.29 35.22
CA ARG A 210 -4.41 -12.52 34.68
C ARG A 210 -4.56 -12.80 33.18
N PRO A 211 -5.03 -14.00 32.81
CA PRO A 211 -5.20 -14.38 31.40
C PRO A 211 -6.23 -13.48 30.70
N ASP A 212 -7.07 -12.75 31.44
CA ASP A 212 -8.04 -11.77 30.96
C ASP A 212 -7.39 -10.49 30.42
N LEU A 213 -6.12 -10.24 30.75
CA LEU A 213 -5.42 -9.02 30.37
C LEU A 213 -4.46 -9.20 29.19
N VAL A 214 -4.12 -10.43 28.82
CA VAL A 214 -3.06 -10.72 27.85
C VAL A 214 -3.58 -11.64 26.75
N LEU A 215 -2.91 -11.62 25.60
CA LEU A 215 -3.12 -12.60 24.55
C LEU A 215 -1.88 -13.48 24.44
N GLY A 216 -2.06 -14.79 24.30
CA GLY A 216 -0.96 -15.71 24.05
C GLY A 216 -0.35 -15.45 22.68
N LEU A 217 -1.19 -15.25 21.66
CA LEU A 217 -0.80 -14.79 20.32
C LEU A 217 -1.92 -13.91 19.78
N SER A 218 -1.58 -12.75 19.22
CA SER A 218 -2.55 -11.77 18.71
C SER A 218 -3.41 -12.33 17.57
N PRO A 219 -4.63 -11.80 17.32
CA PRO A 219 -5.44 -12.14 16.16
C PRO A 219 -4.71 -11.93 14.83
N HIS A 220 -4.66 -12.97 13.99
CA HIS A 220 -3.99 -12.95 12.68
C HIS A 220 -4.58 -14.00 11.72
N SER A 221 -4.26 -13.87 10.44
CA SER A 221 -4.34 -14.96 9.45
C SER A 221 -2.93 -15.38 9.02
N ASP A 222 -2.81 -16.55 8.39
CA ASP A 222 -1.52 -17.07 7.94
C ASP A 222 -1.31 -16.81 6.44
N GLY A 223 -0.15 -16.27 6.08
CA GLY A 223 0.25 -16.09 4.68
C GLY A 223 0.62 -17.36 3.91
N SER A 224 0.63 -18.52 4.57
CA SER A 224 0.93 -19.81 3.97
C SER A 224 -0.18 -20.25 3.00
N ALA A 225 0.03 -21.36 2.30
CA ALA A 225 -1.05 -22.08 1.64
C ALA A 225 -1.79 -22.97 2.65
N LEU A 226 -1.03 -23.73 3.44
CA LEU A 226 -1.54 -24.51 4.56
C LEU A 226 -0.66 -24.27 5.80
N THR A 227 -1.29 -24.25 6.95
CA THR A 227 -0.61 -24.35 8.25
C THR A 227 -1.05 -25.62 8.96
N VAL A 228 -0.08 -26.39 9.45
CA VAL A 228 -0.30 -27.62 10.22
C VAL A 228 0.10 -27.35 11.66
N LEU A 229 -0.86 -27.47 12.58
CA LEU A 229 -0.69 -27.28 14.00
C LEU A 229 -0.77 -28.64 14.72
N GLN A 230 0.31 -28.97 15.41
CA GLN A 230 0.36 -30.01 16.42
C GLN A 230 0.21 -29.36 17.80
N GLU A 231 -0.84 -29.74 18.53
CA GLU A 231 -1.04 -29.32 19.91
C GLU A 231 -0.51 -30.39 20.87
N SER A 232 0.27 -29.97 21.87
CA SER A 232 0.94 -30.90 22.78
C SER A 232 -0.06 -31.64 23.68
N LYS A 233 0.14 -32.94 23.88
CA LYS A 233 -0.68 -33.76 24.79
C LYS A 233 -0.66 -33.16 26.20
N GLY A 234 -1.86 -32.93 26.76
CA GLY A 234 -2.04 -32.40 28.12
C GLY A 234 -1.95 -30.87 28.24
N SER A 235 -1.72 -30.14 27.14
CA SER A 235 -1.79 -28.67 27.11
C SER A 235 -3.20 -28.15 27.37
N SER A 236 -3.30 -26.91 27.85
CA SER A 236 -4.58 -26.21 27.94
C SER A 236 -5.13 -25.83 26.56
N VAL A 237 -6.46 -25.84 26.40
CA VAL A 237 -7.14 -25.45 25.16
C VAL A 237 -6.96 -23.94 24.95
N GLY A 238 -6.17 -23.54 23.96
CA GLY A 238 -5.83 -22.12 23.77
C GLY A 238 -6.09 -21.56 22.38
N LEU A 239 -6.30 -22.39 21.35
CA LEU A 239 -6.59 -21.90 20.01
C LEU A 239 -8.04 -21.39 19.93
N GLN A 240 -8.23 -20.17 19.44
CA GLN A 240 -9.53 -19.63 19.10
C GLN A 240 -9.55 -19.17 17.64
N ILE A 241 -10.63 -19.49 16.93
CA ILE A 241 -10.88 -19.05 15.55
C ILE A 241 -12.07 -18.08 15.52
N LEU A 242 -12.04 -17.11 14.63
CA LEU A 242 -13.12 -16.15 14.46
C LEU A 242 -14.16 -16.72 13.50
N LYS A 243 -15.34 -17.07 14.01
CA LYS A 243 -16.45 -17.63 13.25
C LYS A 243 -17.70 -16.80 13.53
N ASP A 244 -18.32 -16.27 12.48
CA ASP A 244 -19.53 -15.44 12.55
C ASP A 244 -19.39 -14.30 13.58
N ASP A 245 -18.26 -13.58 13.50
CA ASP A 245 -17.84 -12.49 14.39
C ASP A 245 -17.69 -12.87 15.88
N LYS A 246 -17.60 -14.16 16.17
CA LYS A 246 -17.39 -14.69 17.52
C LYS A 246 -16.13 -15.55 17.59
N TRP A 247 -15.39 -15.41 18.69
CA TRP A 247 -14.25 -16.26 18.97
C TRP A 247 -14.71 -17.63 19.47
N VAL A 248 -14.36 -18.68 18.75
CA VAL A 248 -14.71 -20.08 19.05
C VAL A 248 -13.45 -20.84 19.40
N SER A 249 -13.43 -21.50 20.56
CA SER A 249 -12.31 -22.34 21.00
C SER A 249 -12.26 -23.65 20.22
N VAL A 250 -11.06 -24.03 19.76
CA VAL A 250 -10.83 -25.30 19.05
C VAL A 250 -10.30 -26.33 20.05
N LYS A 251 -11.01 -27.46 20.20
CA LYS A 251 -10.58 -28.55 21.06
C LYS A 251 -9.75 -29.57 20.26
N PRO A 252 -8.46 -29.76 20.56
CA PRO A 252 -7.64 -30.73 19.86
C PRO A 252 -8.09 -32.16 20.15
N ILE A 253 -8.14 -32.98 19.10
CA ILE A 253 -8.35 -34.41 19.19
C ILE A 253 -6.98 -35.09 19.40
N PRO A 254 -6.85 -36.03 20.34
CA PRO A 254 -5.61 -36.76 20.55
C PRO A 254 -5.09 -37.36 19.24
N ASN A 255 -3.80 -37.13 18.94
CA ASN A 255 -3.10 -37.58 17.74
C ASN A 255 -3.64 -37.01 16.41
N ALA A 256 -4.59 -36.07 16.43
CA ALA A 256 -4.98 -35.33 15.24
C ALA A 256 -4.07 -34.12 15.02
N LEU A 257 -4.03 -33.63 13.78
CA LEU A 257 -3.38 -32.38 13.42
C LEU A 257 -4.43 -31.35 13.02
N VAL A 258 -4.35 -30.14 13.56
CA VAL A 258 -5.21 -29.03 13.16
C VAL A 258 -4.64 -28.43 11.88
N ILE A 259 -5.46 -28.25 10.86
CA ILE A 259 -5.11 -27.65 9.58
C ILE A 259 -5.82 -26.31 9.45
N ASN A 260 -5.09 -25.29 9.03
CA ASN A 260 -5.61 -23.97 8.66
C ASN A 260 -5.37 -23.72 7.17
N ILE A 261 -6.41 -23.23 6.48
CA ILE A 261 -6.32 -22.68 5.13
C ILE A 261 -5.69 -21.29 5.21
N GLY A 262 -4.55 -21.10 4.57
CA GLY A 262 -3.87 -19.81 4.56
C GLY A 262 -4.37 -18.86 3.47
N ASP A 263 -4.00 -17.60 3.59
CA ASP A 263 -4.37 -16.50 2.69
C ASP A 263 -4.01 -16.80 1.23
N THR A 264 -2.94 -17.58 0.99
CA THR A 264 -2.55 -18.00 -0.38
C THR A 264 -3.66 -18.84 -1.03
N ILE A 265 -4.25 -19.79 -0.32
CA ILE A 265 -5.33 -20.63 -0.87
C ILE A 265 -6.62 -19.82 -1.02
N GLU A 266 -6.91 -18.89 -0.10
CA GLU A 266 -8.04 -17.97 -0.27
C GLU A 266 -7.94 -17.18 -1.56
N VAL A 267 -6.77 -16.64 -1.87
CA VAL A 267 -6.56 -15.90 -3.11
C VAL A 267 -6.63 -16.80 -4.34
N LEU A 268 -5.95 -17.95 -4.34
CA LEU A 268 -5.96 -18.89 -5.47
C LEU A 268 -7.38 -19.40 -5.78
N THR A 269 -8.21 -19.58 -4.75
CA THR A 269 -9.59 -20.04 -4.87
C THR A 269 -10.61 -18.92 -5.07
N ASN A 270 -10.15 -17.69 -5.32
CA ASN A 270 -11.00 -16.52 -5.51
C ASN A 270 -11.98 -16.28 -4.34
N GLY A 271 -11.53 -16.57 -3.12
CA GLY A 271 -12.28 -16.40 -1.89
C GLY A 271 -13.31 -17.49 -1.61
N ARG A 272 -13.29 -18.61 -2.36
CA ARG A 272 -14.16 -19.76 -2.09
C ARG A 272 -13.75 -20.47 -0.80
N TYR A 273 -12.46 -20.73 -0.61
CA TYR A 273 -11.96 -21.29 0.65
C TYR A 273 -11.36 -20.19 1.50
N LYS A 274 -11.84 -20.02 2.72
CA LYS A 274 -11.53 -18.84 3.53
C LYS A 274 -10.35 -19.14 4.45
N SER A 275 -9.38 -18.24 4.46
CA SER A 275 -8.45 -18.14 5.58
C SER A 275 -9.14 -17.47 6.74
N VAL A 276 -9.04 -18.04 7.93
CA VAL A 276 -9.80 -17.55 9.09
C VAL A 276 -8.85 -16.91 10.09
N GLU A 277 -9.29 -15.75 10.59
CA GLU A 277 -8.57 -15.06 11.65
C GLU A 277 -8.62 -15.90 12.92
N HIS A 278 -7.46 -16.08 13.54
CA HIS A 278 -7.29 -16.92 14.70
C HIS A 278 -6.33 -16.28 15.70
N ARG A 279 -6.45 -16.68 16.96
CA ARG A 279 -5.61 -16.19 18.07
C ARG A 279 -5.30 -17.31 19.05
N ALA A 280 -4.33 -17.09 19.92
CA ALA A 280 -4.08 -17.98 21.05
C ALA A 280 -4.35 -17.24 22.38
N VAL A 281 -5.10 -17.88 23.27
CA VAL A 281 -5.30 -17.44 24.65
C VAL A 281 -4.40 -18.26 25.60
N THR A 282 -4.11 -17.69 26.77
CA THR A 282 -3.36 -18.36 27.84
C THR A 282 -4.28 -18.71 29.00
N HIS A 283 -3.83 -19.59 29.88
CA HIS A 283 -4.55 -20.04 31.06
C HIS A 283 -3.81 -19.65 32.34
N ASN A 284 -4.48 -19.73 33.48
CA ASN A 284 -3.90 -19.39 34.78
C ASN A 284 -3.08 -20.52 35.42
N GLU A 285 -3.40 -21.77 35.12
CA GLU A 285 -2.81 -22.94 35.79
C GLU A 285 -1.88 -23.75 34.89
N LYS A 286 -2.28 -24.01 33.65
CA LYS A 286 -1.54 -24.89 32.72
C LYS A 286 -0.88 -24.08 31.61
N ASP A 287 0.32 -24.51 31.25
CA ASP A 287 0.99 -24.03 30.06
C ASP A 287 0.28 -24.57 28.80
N ARG A 288 0.69 -24.02 27.67
CA ARG A 288 0.35 -24.55 26.35
C ARG A 288 1.60 -24.61 25.51
N LEU A 289 1.75 -25.70 24.76
CA LEU A 289 2.77 -25.84 23.75
C LEU A 289 2.13 -26.16 22.40
N SER A 290 2.55 -25.43 21.37
CA SER A 290 2.12 -25.65 19.99
C SER A 290 3.32 -25.74 19.06
N ILE A 291 3.27 -26.67 18.11
CA ILE A 291 4.28 -26.82 17.06
C ILE A 291 3.56 -26.61 15.72
N VAL A 292 3.99 -25.60 14.99
CA VAL A 292 3.29 -25.10 13.80
C VAL A 292 4.21 -25.24 12.60
N THR A 293 3.76 -25.92 11.55
CA THR A 293 4.47 -26.01 10.27
C THR A 293 3.71 -25.22 9.20
N PHE A 294 4.40 -24.28 8.56
CA PHE A 294 3.88 -23.48 7.46
C PHE A 294 4.32 -24.07 6.13
N TYR A 295 3.38 -24.25 5.21
CA TYR A 295 3.62 -24.67 3.83
C TYR A 295 3.23 -23.54 2.87
N ALA A 296 4.21 -22.90 2.25
CA ALA A 296 4.01 -21.71 1.44
C ALA A 296 4.65 -21.85 0.06
N PRO A 297 4.18 -21.11 -0.95
CA PRO A 297 4.87 -20.99 -2.22
C PRO A 297 6.24 -20.30 -2.07
N THR A 298 7.05 -20.31 -3.12
CA THR A 298 8.32 -19.56 -3.15
C THR A 298 8.07 -18.06 -3.19
N TYR A 299 9.03 -17.28 -2.69
CA TYR A 299 8.93 -15.82 -2.57
C TYR A 299 8.63 -15.13 -3.92
N GLU A 300 9.12 -15.68 -5.02
CA GLU A 300 8.99 -15.14 -6.37
C GLU A 300 7.70 -15.60 -7.07
N LEU A 301 6.95 -16.54 -6.49
CA LEU A 301 5.76 -17.10 -7.14
C LEU A 301 4.64 -16.06 -7.19
N GLU A 302 4.08 -15.86 -8.38
CA GLU A 302 2.88 -15.05 -8.55
C GLU A 302 1.65 -15.81 -8.07
N ILE A 303 0.89 -15.18 -7.19
CA ILE A 303 -0.35 -15.66 -6.59
C ILE A 303 -1.49 -14.78 -7.09
N GLY A 304 -2.58 -15.41 -7.51
CA GLY A 304 -3.82 -14.75 -7.91
C GLY A 304 -4.88 -15.80 -8.26
N PRO A 305 -6.15 -15.42 -8.41
CA PRO A 305 -7.22 -16.38 -8.68
C PRO A 305 -6.91 -17.30 -9.87
N LEU A 306 -7.10 -18.61 -9.66
CA LEU A 306 -6.99 -19.63 -10.69
C LEU A 306 -8.06 -19.41 -11.75
N ALA A 307 -7.68 -19.45 -13.02
CA ALA A 307 -8.57 -19.11 -14.13
C ALA A 307 -9.81 -20.02 -14.17
N GLU A 308 -9.65 -21.28 -13.77
CA GLU A 308 -10.68 -22.30 -13.68
C GLU A 308 -11.72 -22.01 -12.58
N LEU A 309 -11.40 -21.14 -11.61
CA LEU A 309 -12.26 -20.78 -10.48
C LEU A 309 -12.80 -19.34 -10.58
N VAL A 310 -12.57 -18.68 -11.72
CA VAL A 310 -13.11 -17.36 -12.04
C VAL A 310 -14.17 -17.54 -13.11
N GLU A 311 -15.40 -17.14 -12.80
CA GLU A 311 -16.57 -17.27 -13.69
C GLU A 311 -17.19 -15.90 -13.98
N GLU A 312 -18.04 -15.80 -14.99
CA GLU A 312 -18.74 -14.54 -15.34
C GLU A 312 -19.54 -13.95 -14.16
N ASN A 313 -20.06 -14.81 -13.27
CA ASN A 313 -20.83 -14.42 -12.09
C ASN A 313 -20.00 -14.39 -10.79
N ASN A 314 -18.71 -14.77 -10.85
CA ASN A 314 -17.77 -14.75 -9.74
C ASN A 314 -16.44 -14.16 -10.23
N SER A 315 -16.46 -12.84 -10.47
CA SER A 315 -15.31 -12.10 -10.98
C SER A 315 -14.11 -12.20 -10.02
N CYS A 316 -12.93 -11.93 -10.57
CA CYS A 316 -11.65 -12.04 -9.86
C CYS A 316 -11.64 -11.12 -8.62
N LYS A 317 -11.83 -11.65 -7.41
CA LYS A 317 -11.88 -10.90 -6.15
C LYS A 317 -10.51 -10.49 -5.64
N TYR A 318 -9.42 -10.98 -6.22
CA TYR A 318 -8.06 -10.66 -5.80
C TYR A 318 -7.14 -10.37 -6.99
N ARG A 319 -6.32 -9.33 -6.92
CA ARG A 319 -5.30 -9.05 -7.94
C ARG A 319 -4.16 -10.07 -7.85
N ARG A 320 -3.40 -10.20 -8.93
CA ARG A 320 -2.14 -10.95 -8.92
C ARG A 320 -1.05 -10.19 -8.17
N TYR A 321 -0.23 -10.89 -7.42
CA TYR A 321 0.90 -10.37 -6.65
C TYR A 321 1.95 -11.46 -6.45
N THR A 322 3.20 -11.12 -6.15
CA THR A 322 4.20 -12.15 -5.76
C THR A 322 4.07 -12.50 -4.29
N HIS A 323 4.28 -13.77 -3.90
CA HIS A 323 4.25 -14.16 -2.47
C HIS A 323 5.22 -13.33 -1.61
N GLY A 324 6.30 -12.84 -2.21
CA GLY A 324 7.24 -11.89 -1.61
C GLY A 324 6.65 -10.51 -1.35
N GLU A 325 5.86 -9.94 -2.27
CA GLU A 325 5.09 -8.71 -2.02
C GLU A 325 4.12 -8.89 -0.85
N TYR A 326 3.40 -10.01 -0.81
CA TYR A 326 2.52 -10.33 0.32
C TYR A 326 3.33 -10.46 1.62
N SER A 327 4.46 -11.17 1.60
CA SER A 327 5.31 -11.39 2.77
C SER A 327 5.89 -10.06 3.30
N GLU A 328 6.30 -9.16 2.42
CA GLU A 328 6.75 -7.82 2.81
C GLU A 328 5.61 -6.99 3.42
N ASN A 329 4.41 -7.04 2.82
CA ASN A 329 3.25 -6.35 3.35
C ASN A 329 2.84 -6.89 4.72
N TYR A 330 2.83 -8.22 4.87
CA TYR A 330 2.55 -8.93 6.11
C TYR A 330 3.51 -8.50 7.24
N LEU A 331 4.81 -8.39 6.93
CA LEU A 331 5.83 -7.91 7.86
C LEU A 331 5.67 -6.42 8.19
N ARG A 332 5.37 -5.57 7.20
CA ARG A 332 5.20 -4.12 7.40
C ARG A 332 3.97 -3.79 8.24
N ASN A 333 2.89 -4.55 8.08
CA ASN A 333 1.65 -4.38 8.84
C ASN A 333 1.65 -5.12 10.18
N LYS A 334 2.81 -5.52 10.70
CA LYS A 334 3.00 -5.96 12.08
C LYS A 334 2.09 -7.11 12.58
N LEU A 335 1.76 -8.11 11.76
CA LEU A 335 0.74 -9.14 12.13
C LEU A 335 -0.62 -8.53 12.51
N VAL A 336 -1.03 -7.40 11.93
CA VAL A 336 -2.37 -6.86 12.17
C VAL A 336 -3.41 -7.74 11.49
N VAL A 337 -4.60 -7.80 12.10
CA VAL A 337 -5.91 -8.30 11.63
C VAL A 337 -5.95 -8.52 10.12
N LYS A 338 -6.49 -9.67 9.67
CA LYS A 338 -6.54 -10.09 8.25
C LYS A 338 -6.94 -8.98 7.27
N MET A 339 -7.86 -8.09 7.68
CA MET A 339 -8.26 -6.92 6.90
C MET A 339 -7.10 -6.00 6.52
N ALA A 340 -6.13 -5.74 7.40
CA ALA A 340 -4.98 -4.90 7.08
C ALA A 340 -4.04 -5.56 6.05
N THR A 341 -4.04 -6.90 5.98
CA THR A 341 -3.04 -7.65 5.20
C THR A 341 -3.55 -8.12 3.84
N LEU A 342 -4.79 -8.58 3.75
CA LEU A 342 -5.40 -9.07 2.50
C LEU A 342 -6.22 -8.02 1.73
N SER A 343 -6.71 -6.96 2.38
CA SER A 343 -7.60 -5.98 1.72
C SER A 343 -6.95 -5.30 0.52
N ILE A 344 -5.64 -5.00 0.61
CA ILE A 344 -4.87 -4.36 -0.48
C ILE A 344 -4.73 -5.24 -1.73
N PHE A 345 -5.06 -6.53 -1.62
CA PHE A 345 -5.04 -7.47 -2.71
C PHE A 345 -6.44 -7.77 -3.25
N LYS A 346 -7.53 -7.31 -2.62
CA LYS A 346 -8.90 -7.51 -3.12
C LYS A 346 -9.20 -6.60 -4.31
N VAL A 347 -9.81 -7.14 -5.35
CA VAL A 347 -10.37 -6.36 -6.47
C VAL A 347 -11.77 -5.92 -6.08
N VAL A 348 -12.02 -4.62 -6.14
CA VAL A 348 -13.32 -4.04 -5.85
C VAL A 348 -14.13 -4.01 -7.14
N TRP A 349 -15.07 -4.97 -7.30
CA TRP A 349 -16.00 -4.98 -8.43
C TRP A 349 -17.37 -4.46 -7.99
N ASN A 350 -17.80 -3.32 -8.55
CA ASN A 350 -19.22 -2.98 -8.66
C ASN A 350 -19.80 -3.76 -9.86
N ILE A 351 -20.90 -4.47 -9.64
CA ILE A 351 -21.55 -5.42 -10.57
C ILE A 351 -22.19 -4.68 -11.77
N GLN A 352 -21.90 -5.11 -13.00
CA GLN A 352 -22.90 -5.49 -14.02
C GLN A 352 -22.23 -6.11 -15.27
N THR A 353 -22.85 -7.18 -15.76
CA THR A 353 -22.40 -8.20 -16.74
C THR A 353 -22.32 -7.73 -18.20
N PHE A 354 -21.54 -8.41 -19.06
CA PHE A 354 -21.73 -8.77 -20.51
C PHE A 354 -20.37 -9.05 -21.24
N PRO A 355 -20.32 -9.59 -22.49
CA PRO A 355 -19.99 -10.98 -22.80
C PRO A 355 -18.57 -11.20 -23.40
N LYS A 356 -18.15 -12.48 -23.39
CA LYS A 356 -16.83 -13.06 -23.73
C LYS A 356 -16.05 -12.46 -24.93
N PRO A 357 -14.72 -12.21 -24.79
CA PRO A 357 -13.84 -11.98 -25.93
C PRO A 357 -13.17 -13.25 -26.47
N GLN A 358 -13.10 -13.34 -27.80
CA GLN A 358 -12.39 -14.36 -28.58
C GLN A 358 -10.86 -14.30 -28.41
N LYS A 359 -10.23 -15.48 -28.49
CA LYS A 359 -8.77 -15.69 -28.35
C LYS A 359 -7.96 -15.06 -29.50
N GLN A 360 -6.89 -14.34 -29.16
CA GLN A 360 -5.75 -14.07 -30.05
C GLN A 360 -4.40 -14.27 -29.32
N PRO A 361 -3.29 -14.51 -30.05
CA PRO A 361 -2.25 -15.44 -29.63
C PRO A 361 -1.04 -14.81 -28.92
N LYS A 362 -0.34 -15.69 -28.19
CA LYS A 362 0.79 -15.44 -27.29
C LYS A 362 2.03 -14.87 -28.00
N SER A 363 2.57 -13.76 -27.50
CA SER A 363 3.96 -13.33 -27.72
C SER A 363 4.77 -13.39 -26.42
N ARG A 364 5.98 -13.96 -26.50
CA ARG A 364 6.95 -14.20 -25.42
C ARG A 364 7.33 -12.91 -24.67
N VAL A 365 7.26 -12.95 -23.34
CA VAL A 365 7.73 -11.88 -22.43
C VAL A 365 9.06 -12.31 -21.82
N ASN A 366 10.08 -11.46 -21.94
CA ASN A 366 11.36 -11.57 -21.23
C ASN A 366 11.18 -11.03 -19.80
N ASN A 367 11.52 -11.87 -18.81
CA ASN A 367 11.39 -11.56 -17.38
C ASN A 367 12.64 -10.85 -16.84
N ASN A 368 12.45 -9.68 -16.20
CA ASN A 368 13.34 -9.13 -15.18
C ASN A 368 12.48 -8.38 -14.13
N PRO A 369 12.71 -8.59 -12.82
CA PRO A 369 11.88 -8.05 -11.74
C PRO A 369 12.22 -6.58 -11.40
N VAL A 370 11.19 -5.75 -11.13
CA VAL A 370 11.35 -4.31 -10.83
C VAL A 370 10.71 -3.95 -9.48
N SER A 371 11.53 -3.39 -8.59
CA SER A 371 11.20 -2.78 -7.29
C SER A 371 10.01 -1.79 -7.32
N MET A 372 9.23 -1.75 -6.23
CA MET A 372 8.06 -0.86 -6.02
C MET A 372 8.36 0.44 -5.24
N ALA A 373 9.62 0.87 -5.18
CA ALA A 373 9.97 2.29 -5.21
C ALA A 373 10.59 2.54 -6.60
N PRO A 374 10.51 3.74 -7.21
CA PRO A 374 11.24 4.01 -8.45
C PRO A 374 12.74 3.89 -8.16
N VAL A 375 13.27 2.69 -8.39
CA VAL A 375 14.69 2.43 -8.55
C VAL A 375 14.91 2.50 -10.06
N PRO A 376 15.78 3.40 -10.56
CA PRO A 376 16.09 3.49 -11.97
C PRO A 376 16.52 2.12 -12.50
N ILE A 377 15.76 1.60 -13.46
CA ILE A 377 16.20 0.51 -14.30
C ILE A 377 17.25 1.14 -15.23
N SER A 378 18.52 0.80 -15.02
CA SER A 378 19.73 1.39 -15.63
C SER A 378 20.18 2.75 -15.07
N SER A 379 21.49 3.00 -15.12
CA SER A 379 22.09 4.31 -14.86
C SER A 379 21.67 5.29 -15.95
N ILE A 380 20.53 5.95 -15.76
CA ILE A 380 20.07 7.02 -16.64
C ILE A 380 21.15 8.11 -16.63
N LYS A 381 21.81 8.29 -17.79
CA LYS A 381 22.73 9.40 -18.00
C LYS A 381 21.92 10.68 -18.21
N VAL A 382 21.72 11.43 -17.14
CA VAL A 382 21.01 12.71 -17.15
C VAL A 382 21.91 13.90 -17.50
N GLY A 383 23.23 13.65 -17.59
CA GLY A 383 24.25 14.66 -17.80
C GLY A 383 24.38 15.62 -16.62
N LYS A 384 25.13 16.71 -16.80
CA LYS A 384 25.22 17.78 -15.80
C LYS A 384 23.91 18.56 -15.76
N ILE A 385 23.28 18.62 -14.58
CA ILE A 385 22.12 19.48 -14.30
C ILE A 385 22.64 20.67 -13.49
N ASP A 386 22.64 21.85 -14.10
CA ASP A 386 23.07 23.07 -13.43
C ASP A 386 21.99 23.60 -12.48
N ASP A 387 22.42 24.11 -11.31
CA ASP A 387 21.54 24.80 -10.38
C ASP A 387 21.20 26.20 -10.91
N VAL A 388 19.91 26.46 -11.14
CA VAL A 388 19.44 27.70 -11.80
C VAL A 388 19.69 28.94 -10.94
N GLN A 389 19.55 28.84 -9.61
CA GLN A 389 19.90 29.92 -8.70
C GLN A 389 21.40 30.27 -8.78
N GLU A 390 22.27 29.27 -8.84
CA GLU A 390 23.72 29.50 -8.97
C GLU A 390 24.12 30.03 -10.35
N LEU A 391 23.52 29.52 -11.44
CA LEU A 391 23.69 30.09 -12.78
C LEU A 391 23.30 31.58 -12.82
N ARG A 392 22.21 31.93 -12.13
CA ARG A 392 21.74 33.32 -12.05
C ARG A 392 22.69 34.19 -11.24
N LYS A 393 23.19 33.71 -10.09
CA LYS A 393 24.18 34.41 -9.25
C LYS A 393 25.49 34.68 -10.00
N ALA A 394 25.96 33.70 -10.77
CA ALA A 394 27.15 33.81 -11.59
C ALA A 394 26.98 34.73 -12.82
N LYS A 395 25.75 35.19 -13.12
CA LYS A 395 25.41 35.98 -14.31
C LYS A 395 25.85 35.32 -15.63
N SER A 396 25.83 33.98 -15.65
CA SER A 396 26.23 33.19 -16.82
C SER A 396 25.27 33.39 -18.00
N LYS A 397 25.77 33.16 -19.22
CA LYS A 397 24.90 32.96 -20.39
C LYS A 397 24.00 31.74 -20.13
N ILE A 398 22.74 31.80 -20.56
CA ILE A 398 21.80 30.69 -20.47
C ILE A 398 22.39 29.48 -21.19
N PRO A 399 22.60 28.33 -20.51
CA PRO A 399 23.10 27.13 -21.17
C PRO A 399 22.10 26.60 -22.20
N GLU A 400 22.61 25.98 -23.27
CA GLU A 400 21.79 25.51 -24.41
C GLU A 400 20.71 24.51 -24.00
N ARG A 401 20.93 23.72 -22.94
CA ARG A 401 19.93 22.81 -22.38
C ARG A 401 18.69 23.53 -21.84
N PHE A 402 18.74 24.81 -21.48
CA PHE A 402 17.55 25.55 -21.03
C PHE A 402 16.83 26.28 -22.17
N VAL A 403 17.50 26.47 -23.31
CA VAL A 403 16.97 27.20 -24.47
C VAL A 403 15.96 26.33 -25.20
N ARG A 404 14.71 26.75 -25.27
CA ARG A 404 13.63 26.06 -25.98
C ARG A 404 13.76 26.18 -27.49
N ASP A 405 13.29 25.13 -28.15
CA ASP A 405 13.11 25.13 -29.60
C ASP A 405 12.09 26.20 -30.00
N LYS A 406 12.21 26.73 -31.23
CA LYS A 406 11.45 27.93 -31.65
C LYS A 406 9.94 27.79 -31.45
N THR A 407 9.38 26.60 -31.65
CA THR A 407 7.95 26.29 -31.52
C THR A 407 7.48 26.17 -30.07
N GLU A 408 8.39 25.94 -29.12
CA GLU A 408 8.08 25.75 -27.70
C GLU A 408 8.35 27.00 -26.85
N ARG A 409 8.96 28.02 -27.44
CA ARG A 409 9.27 29.27 -26.74
C ARG A 409 7.98 29.95 -26.26
N PRO A 410 7.98 30.49 -25.03
CA PRO A 410 6.83 31.25 -24.56
C PRO A 410 6.70 32.51 -25.42
N THR A 411 5.53 32.69 -26.03
CA THR A 411 5.18 33.95 -26.66
C THR A 411 5.19 35.02 -25.58
N LEU A 412 6.05 36.02 -25.71
CA LEU A 412 5.95 37.23 -24.89
C LEU A 412 4.56 37.79 -25.13
N ALA A 413 3.73 37.84 -24.10
CA ALA A 413 2.39 38.38 -24.23
C ALA A 413 2.49 39.79 -24.82
N THR A 414 2.16 39.94 -26.11
CA THR A 414 1.80 41.24 -26.68
C THR A 414 0.66 41.76 -25.82
N SER A 415 0.84 42.95 -25.25
CA SER A 415 -0.01 43.56 -24.24
C SER A 415 -1.44 43.92 -24.72
N SER A 416 -2.09 43.06 -25.49
CA SER A 416 -3.42 43.28 -26.02
C SER A 416 -4.33 42.05 -25.82
N ILE A 417 -5.18 42.19 -24.78
CA ILE A 417 -6.61 41.85 -24.79
C ILE A 417 -6.95 40.34 -24.80
N SER A 418 -7.03 39.74 -23.62
CA SER A 418 -8.31 39.49 -22.93
C SER A 418 -8.00 38.97 -21.52
N SER A 419 -8.45 39.69 -20.48
CA SER A 419 -8.29 39.28 -19.09
C SER A 419 -9.29 38.18 -18.74
N THR A 420 -9.14 37.01 -19.34
CA THR A 420 -9.96 35.85 -18.97
C THR A 420 -9.44 35.35 -17.63
N HIS A 421 -10.07 35.80 -16.55
CA HIS A 421 -9.79 35.32 -15.22
C HIS A 421 -10.42 33.94 -15.08
N ILE A 422 -9.66 33.00 -14.52
CA ILE A 422 -10.24 31.71 -14.11
C ILE A 422 -11.32 31.95 -13.04
N PRO A 423 -12.36 31.10 -12.96
CA PRO A 423 -13.43 31.26 -11.99
C PRO A 423 -12.92 31.37 -10.54
N ILE A 424 -13.65 32.12 -9.71
CA ILE A 424 -13.38 32.28 -8.28
C ILE A 424 -14.49 31.59 -7.51
N ILE A 425 -14.14 30.67 -6.61
CA ILE A 425 -15.07 29.92 -5.77
C ILE A 425 -14.91 30.36 -4.31
N ASP A 426 -16.01 30.75 -3.69
CA ASP A 426 -16.08 31.11 -2.28
C ASP A 426 -16.47 29.88 -1.43
N LEU A 427 -15.48 29.28 -0.76
CA LEU A 427 -15.72 28.08 0.04
C LEU A 427 -16.64 28.37 1.24
N HIS A 428 -16.65 29.60 1.75
CA HIS A 428 -17.55 29.96 2.85
C HIS A 428 -19.01 29.91 2.39
N LYS A 429 -19.33 30.35 1.18
CA LYS A 429 -20.69 30.23 0.62
C LYS A 429 -21.10 28.77 0.44
N LEU A 430 -20.20 27.91 -0.03
CA LEU A 430 -20.47 26.47 -0.16
C LEU A 430 -20.72 25.78 1.20
N SER A 431 -20.04 26.21 2.27
CA SER A 431 -20.14 25.58 3.59
C SER A 431 -21.22 26.17 4.51
N ASN A 432 -21.43 27.48 4.45
CA ASN A 432 -22.23 28.22 5.44
C ASN A 432 -23.24 29.19 4.80
N GLY A 433 -23.35 29.20 3.47
CA GLY A 433 -24.30 30.06 2.76
C GLY A 433 -25.76 29.65 2.97
N SER A 434 -26.66 30.54 2.58
CA SER A 434 -28.06 30.19 2.35
C SER A 434 -28.20 29.15 1.23
N LYS A 435 -29.37 28.50 1.12
CA LYS A 435 -29.62 27.49 0.07
C LYS A 435 -29.35 28.04 -1.34
N ASP A 436 -29.76 29.27 -1.61
CA ASP A 436 -29.58 29.90 -2.93
C ASP A 436 -28.11 30.22 -3.20
N GLU A 437 -27.36 30.67 -2.18
CA GLU A 437 -25.92 30.88 -2.30
C GLU A 437 -25.16 29.58 -2.55
N ILE A 438 -25.50 28.50 -1.82
CA ILE A 438 -24.88 27.18 -2.03
C ILE A 438 -25.14 26.68 -3.45
N LEU A 439 -26.38 26.75 -3.93
CA LEU A 439 -26.74 26.30 -5.28
C LEU A 439 -26.04 27.12 -6.37
N SER A 440 -25.99 28.44 -6.22
CA SER A 440 -25.28 29.33 -7.13
C SER A 440 -23.78 29.01 -7.18
N GLU A 441 -23.17 28.80 -6.02
CA GLU A 441 -21.73 28.53 -5.93
C GLU A 441 -21.38 27.13 -6.44
N LEU A 442 -22.27 26.13 -6.24
CA LEU A 442 -22.13 24.79 -6.84
C LEU A 442 -22.21 24.84 -8.37
N LEU A 443 -23.12 25.64 -8.95
CA LEU A 443 -23.20 25.81 -10.40
C LEU A 443 -21.92 26.44 -10.96
N GLN A 444 -21.38 27.44 -10.26
CA GLN A 444 -20.13 28.07 -10.62
C GLN A 444 -18.94 27.10 -10.52
N LEU A 445 -18.89 26.27 -9.47
CA LEU A 445 -17.89 25.21 -9.33
C LEU A 445 -17.98 24.18 -10.46
N SER A 446 -19.19 23.74 -10.81
CA SER A 446 -19.40 22.80 -11.93
C SER A 446 -18.87 23.38 -13.24
N THR A 447 -19.21 24.64 -13.53
CA THR A 447 -18.74 25.37 -14.72
C THR A 447 -17.22 25.49 -14.71
N ALA A 448 -16.62 25.77 -13.55
CA ALA A 448 -15.17 25.86 -13.41
C ALA A 448 -14.48 24.51 -13.68
N CYS A 449 -15.03 23.39 -13.19
CA CYS A 449 -14.47 22.07 -13.42
C CYS A 449 -14.62 21.60 -14.88
N ASP A 450 -15.75 21.89 -15.53
CA ASP A 450 -16.06 21.46 -16.90
C ASP A 450 -15.39 22.34 -17.95
N GLU A 451 -15.49 23.66 -17.84
CA GLU A 451 -14.99 24.56 -18.88
C GLU A 451 -13.53 24.96 -18.70
N TRP A 452 -13.05 25.03 -17.45
CA TRP A 452 -11.74 25.58 -17.12
C TRP A 452 -10.74 24.56 -16.59
N GLY A 453 -11.20 23.57 -15.82
CA GLY A 453 -10.33 22.67 -15.07
C GLY A 453 -9.49 23.36 -13.98
N PHE A 454 -9.63 24.68 -13.82
CA PHE A 454 -8.88 25.56 -12.94
C PHE A 454 -9.81 26.60 -12.32
N PHE A 455 -9.60 26.90 -11.04
CA PHE A 455 -10.29 27.97 -10.34
C PHE A 455 -9.46 28.49 -9.15
N GLN A 456 -9.78 29.67 -8.64
CA GLN A 456 -9.23 30.19 -7.40
C GLN A 456 -10.23 30.02 -6.27
N VAL A 457 -9.78 29.56 -5.11
CA VAL A 457 -10.63 29.46 -3.91
C VAL A 457 -10.27 30.57 -2.95
N ILE A 458 -11.28 31.34 -2.54
CA ILE A 458 -11.21 32.32 -1.45
C ILE A 458 -11.96 31.79 -0.22
N ASN A 459 -11.71 32.41 0.94
CA ASN A 459 -12.33 32.02 2.21
C ASN A 459 -12.18 30.51 2.51
N HIS A 460 -11.05 29.92 2.12
CA HIS A 460 -10.78 28.48 2.20
C HIS A 460 -10.64 27.92 3.63
N GLY A 461 -10.57 28.79 4.64
CA GLY A 461 -10.52 28.40 6.05
C GLY A 461 -9.14 28.01 6.59
N ILE A 462 -8.12 27.86 5.74
CA ILE A 462 -6.72 27.74 6.18
C ILE A 462 -6.24 29.05 6.82
N ASP A 463 -5.65 28.96 8.01
CA ASP A 463 -5.12 30.10 8.76
C ASP A 463 -4.05 30.86 7.96
N GLN A 464 -4.19 32.19 7.86
CA GLN A 464 -3.31 33.03 7.07
C GLN A 464 -1.87 33.02 7.60
N ASN A 465 -1.66 32.92 8.92
CA ASN A 465 -0.31 32.81 9.46
C ASN A 465 0.35 31.50 9.04
N LEU A 466 -0.40 30.40 8.94
CA LEU A 466 0.13 29.12 8.45
C LEU A 466 0.53 29.21 6.97
N VAL A 467 -0.28 29.87 6.13
CA VAL A 467 0.02 30.18 4.72
C VAL A 467 1.32 31.01 4.60
N GLU A 468 1.50 32.01 5.44
CA GLU A 468 2.72 32.83 5.48
C GLU A 468 3.93 32.08 6.04
N GLN A 469 3.72 31.21 7.03
CA GLN A 469 4.78 30.38 7.61
C GLN A 469 5.33 29.36 6.61
N ILE A 470 4.45 28.66 5.87
CA ILE A 470 4.91 27.70 4.85
C ILE A 470 5.71 28.42 3.76
N GLU A 471 5.30 29.63 3.37
CA GLU A 471 6.06 30.48 2.45
C GLU A 471 7.43 30.84 3.01
N LYS A 472 7.48 31.28 4.28
CA LYS A 472 8.72 31.67 4.95
C LYS A 472 9.71 30.52 5.05
N VAL A 473 9.29 29.32 5.48
CA VAL A 473 10.19 28.16 5.59
C VAL A 473 10.61 27.64 4.21
N SER A 474 9.72 27.69 3.21
CA SER A 474 10.07 27.31 1.83
C SER A 474 11.13 28.26 1.26
N LYS A 475 10.91 29.58 1.38
CA LYS A 475 11.86 30.61 0.94
C LYS A 475 13.18 30.50 1.71
N GLY A 476 13.10 30.28 3.02
CA GLY A 476 14.26 30.08 3.88
C GLY A 476 15.14 28.94 3.39
N PHE A 477 14.56 27.80 3.02
CA PHE A 477 15.27 26.67 2.45
C PHE A 477 15.99 27.02 1.14
N PHE A 478 15.31 27.66 0.18
CA PHE A 478 15.93 28.02 -1.11
C PHE A 478 17.05 29.06 -1.00
N MET A 479 17.05 29.86 0.07
CA MET A 479 18.09 30.86 0.36
C MET A 479 19.32 30.28 1.07
N LEU A 480 19.28 29.02 1.51
CA LEU A 480 20.46 28.35 2.07
C LEU A 480 21.59 28.21 1.03
N PRO A 481 22.86 28.09 1.47
CA PRO A 481 23.97 27.75 0.59
C PRO A 481 23.70 26.46 -0.21
N LEU A 482 24.20 26.38 -1.45
CA LEU A 482 23.99 25.20 -2.30
C LEU A 482 24.41 23.90 -1.61
N ALA A 483 25.53 23.91 -0.88
CA ALA A 483 26.03 22.75 -0.14
C ALA A 483 25.04 22.24 0.92
N GLU A 484 24.26 23.13 1.55
CA GLU A 484 23.23 22.75 2.51
C GLU A 484 22.00 22.16 1.82
N LYS A 485 21.57 22.75 0.70
CA LYS A 485 20.44 22.24 -0.10
C LYS A 485 20.75 20.87 -0.73
N GLN A 486 21.98 20.66 -1.18
CA GLN A 486 22.47 19.42 -1.77
C GLN A 486 22.48 18.22 -0.81
N LYS A 487 22.42 18.44 0.52
CA LYS A 487 22.22 17.35 1.50
C LYS A 487 20.91 16.59 1.27
N TYR A 488 19.95 17.22 0.60
CA TYR A 488 18.63 16.69 0.31
C TYR A 488 18.44 16.43 -1.18
N ALA A 489 19.52 16.21 -1.95
CA ALA A 489 19.48 16.08 -3.39
C ALA A 489 18.47 15.02 -3.88
N MET A 490 17.76 15.36 -4.96
CA MET A 490 16.89 14.44 -5.67
C MET A 490 17.73 13.39 -6.39
N ALA A 491 17.44 12.11 -6.12
CA ALA A 491 18.11 11.03 -6.81
C ALA A 491 17.60 10.93 -8.27
N PRO A 492 18.47 10.59 -9.25
CA PRO A 492 18.04 10.37 -10.63
C PRO A 492 16.88 9.37 -10.71
N GLY A 493 15.88 9.66 -11.56
CA GLY A 493 14.69 8.81 -11.73
C GLY A 493 13.71 8.81 -10.54
N THR A 494 13.91 9.68 -9.56
CA THR A 494 12.97 9.92 -8.45
C THR A 494 12.39 11.33 -8.53
N VAL A 495 11.36 11.60 -7.72
CA VAL A 495 10.68 12.91 -7.68
C VAL A 495 10.73 13.58 -6.30
N GLN A 496 11.44 13.01 -5.33
CA GLN A 496 11.60 13.60 -3.99
C GLN A 496 13.02 14.13 -3.79
N GLY A 497 13.16 15.23 -3.05
CA GLY A 497 14.41 15.93 -2.79
C GLY A 497 14.58 17.22 -3.57
N TYR A 498 15.77 17.81 -3.49
CA TYR A 498 16.16 19.08 -4.10
C TYR A 498 16.84 18.85 -5.45
N GLY A 499 16.36 19.51 -6.50
CA GLY A 499 16.95 19.41 -7.83
C GLY A 499 15.95 19.70 -8.95
N GLN A 500 16.13 19.05 -10.09
CA GLN A 500 15.15 19.02 -11.18
C GLN A 500 14.55 17.63 -11.31
N ALA A 501 13.22 17.55 -11.28
CA ALA A 501 12.49 16.34 -11.58
C ALA A 501 12.34 16.15 -13.11
N PHE A 502 11.97 14.93 -13.52
CA PHE A 502 11.63 14.58 -14.91
C PHE A 502 12.75 14.72 -15.95
N VAL A 503 14.01 14.56 -15.55
CA VAL A 503 15.17 14.57 -16.46
C VAL A 503 15.60 13.13 -16.76
N PHE A 504 15.56 12.74 -18.05
CA PHE A 504 15.81 11.35 -18.47
C PHE A 504 16.86 11.18 -19.57
N SER A 505 17.48 12.26 -20.06
CA SER A 505 18.56 12.18 -21.05
C SER A 505 19.48 13.41 -21.04
N GLU A 506 20.72 13.27 -21.53
CA GLU A 506 21.74 14.34 -21.57
C GLU A 506 21.37 15.49 -22.53
N ASP A 507 20.63 15.19 -23.58
CA ASP A 507 20.16 16.10 -24.63
C ASP A 507 18.82 16.78 -24.29
N GLN A 508 18.14 16.34 -23.22
CA GLN A 508 16.84 16.89 -22.83
C GLN A 508 16.94 18.37 -22.45
N LYS A 509 15.95 19.15 -22.93
CA LYS A 509 15.74 20.53 -22.48
C LYS A 509 15.28 20.59 -21.02
N LEU A 510 15.92 21.44 -20.24
CA LEU A 510 15.71 21.62 -18.80
C LEU A 510 14.80 22.83 -18.53
N ASP A 511 14.20 22.82 -17.34
CA ASP A 511 13.33 23.87 -16.84
C ASP A 511 14.14 24.91 -16.06
N TRP A 512 13.82 26.20 -16.19
CA TRP A 512 14.46 27.29 -15.44
C TRP A 512 13.86 27.41 -14.02
N CYS A 513 13.99 26.32 -13.25
CA CYS A 513 13.45 26.19 -11.91
C CYS A 513 14.32 25.26 -11.06
N ASN A 514 14.39 25.56 -9.75
CA ASN A 514 14.85 24.61 -8.73
C ASN A 514 13.64 24.09 -7.96
N MET A 515 13.54 22.77 -7.80
CA MET A 515 12.43 22.11 -7.10
C MET A 515 12.89 21.52 -5.78
N PHE A 516 11.99 21.49 -4.81
CA PHE A 516 12.12 20.70 -3.60
C PHE A 516 10.82 19.96 -3.32
N ALA A 517 10.82 18.63 -3.33
CA ALA A 517 9.61 17.83 -3.26
C ALA A 517 9.70 16.76 -2.15
N LEU A 518 8.59 16.54 -1.44
CA LEU A 518 8.48 15.60 -0.33
C LEU A 518 7.17 14.81 -0.42
N GLY A 519 7.24 13.50 -0.19
CA GLY A 519 6.06 12.72 0.18
C GLY A 519 5.65 13.05 1.61
N VAL A 520 4.36 13.30 1.85
CA VAL A 520 3.83 13.72 3.16
C VAL A 520 2.85 12.71 3.74
N GLU A 521 1.95 12.16 2.93
CA GLU A 521 1.00 11.14 3.37
C GLU A 521 0.78 10.09 2.29
N PRO A 522 0.56 8.82 2.67
CA PRO A 522 0.70 8.23 4.01
C PRO A 522 2.14 8.21 4.51
N ASN A 523 2.33 7.96 5.82
CA ASN A 523 3.67 7.98 6.44
C ASN A 523 4.71 7.12 5.70
N PHE A 524 4.29 6.03 5.04
CA PHE A 524 5.21 5.15 4.31
C PHE A 524 5.85 5.78 3.06
N ILE A 525 5.28 6.85 2.50
CA ILE A 525 5.88 7.55 1.35
C ILE A 525 6.91 8.61 1.76
N ARG A 526 6.97 8.93 3.07
CA ARG A 526 7.94 9.89 3.61
C ARG A 526 9.34 9.29 3.52
N SER A 527 10.30 10.10 3.12
CA SER A 527 11.72 9.77 3.24
C SER A 527 12.35 10.66 4.32
N PRO A 528 12.48 10.21 5.59
CA PRO A 528 12.92 11.06 6.69
C PRO A 528 14.26 11.78 6.44
N LYS A 529 15.17 11.18 5.67
CA LYS A 529 16.45 11.78 5.28
C LYS A 529 16.32 13.03 4.40
N LEU A 530 15.20 13.18 3.70
CA LEU A 530 14.92 14.31 2.82
C LEU A 530 14.27 15.49 3.55
N TRP A 531 13.84 15.32 4.80
CA TRP A 531 13.18 16.37 5.58
C TRP A 531 14.21 17.26 6.28
N PRO A 532 14.29 18.56 5.94
CA PRO A 532 15.35 19.43 6.42
C PRO A 532 15.07 19.90 7.85
N LYS A 533 16.16 20.07 8.62
CA LYS A 533 16.11 20.68 9.97
C LYS A 533 16.30 22.20 9.94
N ASN A 534 16.73 22.72 8.80
CA ASN A 534 16.96 24.13 8.55
C ASN A 534 16.21 24.51 7.26
N PRO A 535 15.30 25.50 7.28
CA PRO A 535 14.96 26.40 8.39
C PRO A 535 14.30 25.72 9.59
N VAL A 536 14.44 26.35 10.75
CA VAL A 536 13.75 25.93 11.99
C VAL A 536 12.24 25.87 11.73
N ASN A 537 11.59 24.86 12.31
CA ASN A 537 10.16 24.57 12.16
C ASN A 537 9.71 24.09 10.77
N PHE A 538 10.63 23.81 9.84
CA PHE A 538 10.25 23.38 8.48
C PHE A 538 9.31 22.17 8.50
N SER A 539 9.68 21.11 9.22
CA SER A 539 8.90 19.87 9.27
C SER A 539 7.53 20.07 9.92
N GLU A 540 7.49 20.76 11.06
CA GLU A 540 6.25 21.05 11.79
C GLU A 540 5.29 21.90 10.95
N THR A 541 5.81 22.94 10.27
CA THR A 541 5.01 23.79 9.39
C THR A 541 4.49 23.02 8.18
N VAL A 542 5.31 22.18 7.53
CA VAL A 542 4.87 21.34 6.40
C VAL A 542 3.78 20.36 6.85
N ASP A 543 3.96 19.70 8.00
CA ASP A 543 2.97 18.76 8.53
C ASP A 543 1.62 19.43 8.84
N LEU A 544 1.64 20.60 9.49
CA LEU A 544 0.43 21.36 9.78
C LEU A 544 -0.26 21.87 8.51
N TYR A 545 0.51 22.47 7.59
CA TYR A 545 -0.02 22.95 6.32
C TYR A 545 -0.65 21.81 5.50
N SER A 546 0.03 20.67 5.41
CA SER A 546 -0.46 19.50 4.67
C SER A 546 -1.78 18.97 5.23
N LYS A 547 -1.96 18.98 6.57
CA LYS A 547 -3.22 18.59 7.21
C LYS A 547 -4.38 19.52 6.85
N GLU A 548 -4.15 20.84 6.86
CA GLU A 548 -5.20 21.81 6.50
C GLU A 548 -5.54 21.77 5.01
N VAL A 549 -4.54 21.63 4.13
CA VAL A 549 -4.77 21.45 2.68
C VAL A 549 -5.50 20.13 2.39
N ARG A 550 -5.24 19.07 3.16
CA ARG A 550 -6.00 17.81 3.03
C ARG A 550 -7.48 18.01 3.33
N LYS A 551 -7.81 18.69 4.44
CA LYS A 551 -9.19 19.01 4.78
C LYS A 551 -9.87 19.85 3.69
N LEU A 552 -9.14 20.81 3.11
CA LEU A 552 -9.61 21.59 1.97
C LEU A 552 -9.93 20.70 0.76
N CYS A 553 -9.03 19.78 0.39
CA CYS A 553 -9.24 18.84 -0.72
C CYS A 553 -10.47 17.96 -0.49
N GLN A 554 -10.64 17.42 0.73
CA GLN A 554 -11.79 16.58 1.08
C GLN A 554 -13.12 17.34 0.96
N LYS A 555 -13.16 18.60 1.40
CA LYS A 555 -14.33 19.49 1.23
C LYS A 555 -14.61 19.78 -0.24
N LEU A 556 -13.59 20.12 -1.02
CA LEU A 556 -13.74 20.40 -2.44
C LEU A 556 -14.23 19.16 -3.20
N LEU A 557 -13.68 17.99 -2.94
CA LEU A 557 -14.13 16.73 -3.53
C LEU A 557 -15.60 16.45 -3.19
N LYS A 558 -16.04 16.78 -1.97
CA LYS A 558 -17.44 16.66 -1.59
C LYS A 558 -18.36 17.50 -2.47
N TYR A 559 -18.03 18.79 -2.65
CA TYR A 559 -18.82 19.67 -3.51
C TYR A 559 -18.73 19.29 -4.98
N ILE A 560 -17.55 18.87 -5.47
CA ILE A 560 -17.36 18.35 -6.83
C ILE A 560 -18.26 17.13 -7.07
N ALA A 561 -18.36 16.19 -6.13
CA ALA A 561 -19.28 15.05 -6.22
C ALA A 561 -20.75 15.50 -6.32
N MET A 562 -21.16 16.47 -5.50
CA MET A 562 -22.52 17.03 -5.54
C MET A 562 -22.83 17.67 -6.90
N THR A 563 -21.89 18.41 -7.49
CA THR A 563 -22.08 19.01 -8.83
C THR A 563 -22.24 17.97 -9.95
N LEU A 564 -21.76 16.75 -9.72
CA LEU A 564 -21.89 15.61 -10.63
C LEU A 564 -23.18 14.80 -10.37
N GLY A 565 -23.98 15.17 -9.36
CA GLY A 565 -25.17 14.40 -8.95
C GLY A 565 -24.84 13.11 -8.19
N LEU A 566 -23.60 12.98 -7.69
CA LEU A 566 -23.15 11.81 -6.94
C LEU A 566 -23.38 12.00 -5.43
N LYS A 567 -23.28 10.90 -4.68
CA LYS A 567 -23.20 10.95 -3.22
C LYS A 567 -22.01 11.82 -2.79
N GLU A 568 -22.25 12.71 -1.84
CA GLU A 568 -21.30 13.75 -1.44
C GLU A 568 -19.91 13.21 -1.08
N ASP A 569 -19.79 12.08 -0.38
CA ASP A 569 -18.50 11.54 0.04
C ASP A 569 -17.90 10.47 -0.89
N VAL A 570 -18.46 10.25 -2.09
CA VAL A 570 -18.05 9.16 -2.99
C VAL A 570 -16.55 9.15 -3.27
N PHE A 571 -15.94 10.31 -3.53
CA PHE A 571 -14.50 10.40 -3.81
C PHE A 571 -13.67 10.19 -2.54
N ASN A 572 -14.11 10.72 -1.40
CA ASN A 572 -13.40 10.57 -0.12
C ASN A 572 -13.41 9.10 0.35
N GLU A 573 -14.56 8.43 0.23
CA GLU A 573 -14.72 6.99 0.52
C GLU A 573 -13.84 6.15 -0.43
N MET A 574 -13.86 6.46 -1.72
CA MET A 574 -13.12 5.72 -2.74
C MET A 574 -11.60 5.91 -2.62
N PHE A 575 -11.11 7.11 -2.28
CA PHE A 575 -9.66 7.38 -2.23
C PHE A 575 -8.97 6.77 -1.01
N GLY A 576 -9.73 6.40 0.03
CA GLY A 576 -9.19 5.80 1.26
C GLY A 576 -8.16 6.70 1.94
N VAL A 577 -7.01 6.12 2.32
CA VAL A 577 -5.86 6.91 2.81
C VAL A 577 -5.17 7.55 1.61
N ALA A 578 -5.70 8.69 1.19
CA ALA A 578 -5.21 9.44 0.04
C ALA A 578 -3.72 9.79 0.16
N VAL A 579 -3.04 9.71 -0.98
CA VAL A 579 -1.64 10.10 -1.14
C VAL A 579 -1.53 11.62 -1.25
N GLN A 580 -0.61 12.20 -0.50
CA GLN A 580 -0.32 13.62 -0.49
C GLN A 580 1.18 13.88 -0.62
N ALA A 581 1.56 14.69 -1.60
CA ALA A 581 2.93 15.16 -1.79
C ALA A 581 2.96 16.69 -1.91
N ILE A 582 4.03 17.30 -1.44
CA ILE A 582 4.26 18.75 -1.55
C ILE A 582 5.50 19.01 -2.41
N ARG A 583 5.41 20.00 -3.30
CA ARG A 583 6.50 20.46 -4.16
C ARG A 583 6.61 21.98 -4.08
N MET A 584 7.77 22.45 -3.69
CA MET A 584 8.12 23.87 -3.68
C MET A 584 8.97 24.15 -4.92
N ASN A 585 8.61 25.18 -5.68
CA ASN A 585 9.30 25.55 -6.91
C ASN A 585 9.82 26.98 -6.79
N TYR A 586 11.12 27.16 -7.01
CA TYR A 586 11.76 28.48 -7.05
C TYR A 586 12.24 28.80 -8.46
N TYR A 587 11.75 29.89 -9.01
CA TYR A 587 12.04 30.37 -10.36
C TYR A 587 12.86 31.66 -10.27
N PRO A 588 14.20 31.62 -10.44
CA PRO A 588 15.02 32.81 -10.44
C PRO A 588 14.73 33.71 -11.66
N PRO A 589 14.97 35.04 -11.58
CA PRO A 589 14.84 35.92 -12.73
C PRO A 589 15.70 35.44 -13.90
N CYS A 590 15.19 35.48 -15.12
CA CYS A 590 15.91 35.05 -16.32
C CYS A 590 16.25 36.25 -17.21
N SER A 591 17.46 36.34 -17.76
CA SER A 591 17.83 37.45 -18.66
C SER A 591 17.10 37.40 -20.01
N ARG A 592 16.69 36.21 -20.44
CA ARG A 592 15.94 35.94 -21.68
C ARG A 592 14.76 35.00 -21.40
N PRO A 593 13.72 35.50 -20.72
CA PRO A 593 12.54 34.69 -20.39
C PRO A 593 11.80 34.21 -21.65
N ASP A 594 12.04 34.84 -22.80
CA ASP A 594 11.54 34.44 -24.13
C ASP A 594 12.18 33.15 -24.67
N LEU A 595 13.29 32.70 -24.07
CA LEU A 595 14.01 31.50 -24.51
C LEU A 595 13.80 30.29 -23.62
N VAL A 596 13.26 30.45 -22.42
CA VAL A 596 13.19 29.38 -21.41
C VAL A 596 11.77 29.21 -20.88
N LEU A 597 11.48 28.04 -20.32
CA LEU A 597 10.28 27.82 -19.51
C LEU A 597 10.68 27.61 -18.06
N GLY A 598 9.89 28.13 -17.14
CA GLY A 598 10.07 27.86 -15.71
C GLY A 598 9.67 26.42 -15.39
N LEU A 599 8.58 25.93 -15.97
CA LEU A 599 8.13 24.54 -15.90
C LEU A 599 7.49 24.16 -17.23
N SER A 600 7.88 23.01 -17.78
CA SER A 600 7.39 22.54 -19.07
C SER A 600 5.87 22.28 -19.07
N PRO A 601 5.20 22.33 -20.24
CA PRO A 601 3.76 22.04 -20.33
C PRO A 601 3.42 20.62 -19.87
N HIS A 602 2.40 20.49 -19.02
CA HIS A 602 1.91 19.21 -18.49
C HIS A 602 0.45 19.32 -17.99
N SER A 603 -0.22 18.18 -17.84
CA SER A 603 -1.36 18.04 -16.93
C SER A 603 -0.92 17.31 -15.66
N ASP A 604 -1.67 17.49 -14.56
CA ASP A 604 -1.33 16.86 -13.28
C ASP A 604 -1.97 15.49 -13.14
N GLY A 605 -1.19 14.48 -12.73
CA GLY A 605 -1.69 13.13 -12.49
C GLY A 605 -2.57 12.96 -11.24
N SER A 606 -2.64 13.97 -10.38
CA SER A 606 -3.39 13.97 -9.11
C SER A 606 -4.91 13.91 -9.33
N ALA A 607 -5.69 13.89 -8.23
CA ALA A 607 -7.12 14.17 -8.29
C ALA A 607 -7.37 15.67 -8.20
N LEU A 608 -6.77 16.32 -7.21
CA LEU A 608 -6.73 17.77 -7.08
C LEU A 608 -5.28 18.22 -6.85
N THR A 609 -4.95 19.37 -7.41
CA THR A 609 -3.72 20.09 -7.08
C THR A 609 -4.08 21.43 -6.45
N VAL A 610 -3.38 21.78 -5.37
CA VAL A 610 -3.53 23.05 -4.64
C VAL A 610 -2.23 23.84 -4.78
N LEU A 611 -2.30 25.00 -5.40
CA LEU A 611 -1.18 25.89 -5.64
C LEU A 611 -1.32 27.17 -4.81
N GLN A 612 -0.33 27.40 -3.96
CA GLN A 612 -0.10 28.68 -3.30
C GLN A 612 1.01 29.45 -4.02
N GLU A 613 0.72 30.67 -4.46
CA GLU A 613 1.74 31.59 -4.96
C GLU A 613 2.23 32.51 -3.84
N SER A 614 3.55 32.72 -3.77
CA SER A 614 4.17 33.62 -2.78
C SER A 614 3.78 35.09 -3.02
N LYS A 615 3.55 35.83 -1.94
CA LYS A 615 3.15 37.23 -1.99
C LYS A 615 4.16 38.09 -2.77
N GLY A 616 3.68 38.83 -3.77
CA GLY A 616 4.51 39.70 -4.59
C GLY A 616 5.28 38.99 -5.72
N SER A 617 5.04 37.69 -5.94
CA SER A 617 5.54 36.96 -7.10
C SER A 617 5.05 37.57 -8.42
N SER A 618 5.85 37.45 -9.48
CA SER A 618 5.39 37.78 -10.83
C SER A 618 4.40 36.73 -11.34
N VAL A 619 3.44 37.16 -12.18
CA VAL A 619 2.55 36.27 -12.93
C VAL A 619 3.40 35.25 -13.72
N GLY A 620 3.19 33.97 -13.43
CA GLY A 620 4.02 32.90 -13.98
C GLY A 620 3.24 31.68 -14.46
N LEU A 621 2.10 31.35 -13.83
CA LEU A 621 1.26 30.25 -14.28
C LEU A 621 0.52 30.62 -15.58
N GLN A 622 0.58 29.72 -16.55
CA GLN A 622 -0.23 29.77 -17.77
C GLN A 622 -0.99 28.46 -17.95
N ILE A 623 -2.26 28.54 -18.31
CA ILE A 623 -3.12 27.39 -18.64
C ILE A 623 -3.45 27.41 -20.13
N LEU A 624 -3.60 26.24 -20.75
CA LEU A 624 -3.98 26.12 -22.15
C LEU A 624 -5.51 26.10 -22.26
N LYS A 625 -6.08 27.15 -22.84
CA LYS A 625 -7.52 27.30 -23.06
C LYS A 625 -7.75 27.66 -24.53
N ASP A 626 -8.57 26.87 -25.22
CA ASP A 626 -8.90 27.05 -26.64
C ASP A 626 -7.64 27.24 -27.52
N ASP A 627 -6.67 26.34 -27.32
CA ASP A 627 -5.34 26.32 -27.96
C ASP A 627 -4.48 27.58 -27.75
N LYS A 628 -4.82 28.38 -26.72
CA LYS A 628 -4.09 29.59 -26.34
C LYS A 628 -3.62 29.52 -24.90
N TRP A 629 -2.39 29.96 -24.67
CA TRP A 629 -1.83 30.09 -23.33
C TRP A 629 -2.39 31.33 -22.64
N VAL A 630 -3.17 31.13 -21.57
CA VAL A 630 -3.79 32.19 -20.76
C VAL A 630 -3.07 32.30 -19.42
N SER A 631 -2.65 33.50 -19.06
CA SER A 631 -1.99 33.76 -17.77
C SER A 631 -3.00 33.82 -16.62
N VAL A 632 -2.72 33.10 -15.54
CA VAL A 632 -3.52 33.14 -14.31
C VAL A 632 -3.04 34.29 -13.43
N GLN A 633 -3.93 35.23 -13.13
CA GLN A 633 -3.64 36.33 -12.22
C GLN A 633 -3.91 35.90 -10.78
N PRO A 634 -2.90 35.88 -9.88
CA PRO A 634 -3.09 35.47 -8.51
C PRO A 634 -3.93 36.50 -7.75
N ILE A 635 -4.94 36.01 -7.02
CA ILE A 635 -5.73 36.81 -6.09
C ILE A 635 -5.06 36.76 -4.71
N PRO A 636 -4.88 37.89 -4.01
CA PRO A 636 -4.33 37.88 -2.66
C PRO A 636 -5.09 36.92 -1.73
N ASN A 637 -4.35 36.06 -1.02
CA ASN A 637 -4.88 35.06 -0.09
C ASN A 637 -5.81 34.02 -0.72
N ALA A 638 -5.83 33.88 -2.05
CA ALA A 638 -6.51 32.78 -2.71
C ALA A 638 -5.54 31.62 -2.97
N LEU A 639 -6.09 30.42 -3.10
CA LEU A 639 -5.38 29.23 -3.57
C LEU A 639 -5.88 28.86 -4.95
N VAL A 640 -4.98 28.59 -5.88
CA VAL A 640 -5.36 28.08 -7.20
C VAL A 640 -5.56 26.57 -7.09
N ILE A 641 -6.69 26.07 -7.57
CA ILE A 641 -7.03 24.66 -7.61
C ILE A 641 -7.11 24.23 -9.07
N ASN A 642 -6.58 23.05 -9.39
CA ASN A 642 -6.89 22.40 -10.64
C ASN A 642 -7.34 20.95 -10.47
N ILE A 643 -8.20 20.55 -11.40
CA ILE A 643 -8.62 19.18 -11.61
C ILE A 643 -7.46 18.44 -12.25
N GLY A 644 -7.11 17.29 -11.68
CA GLY A 644 -6.08 16.41 -12.24
C GLY A 644 -6.68 15.27 -13.07
N ASP A 645 -5.80 14.55 -13.74
CA ASP A 645 -6.11 13.45 -14.66
C ASP A 645 -6.99 12.38 -14.01
N THR A 646 -6.82 12.13 -12.71
CA THR A 646 -7.62 11.15 -11.97
C THR A 646 -9.12 11.51 -12.00
N ILE A 647 -9.48 12.77 -11.75
CA ILE A 647 -10.88 13.21 -11.78
C ILE A 647 -11.40 13.28 -13.23
N GLU A 648 -10.55 13.66 -14.19
CA GLU A 648 -10.93 13.59 -15.61
C GLU A 648 -11.33 12.16 -16.01
N VAL A 649 -10.53 11.15 -15.63
CA VAL A 649 -10.84 9.73 -15.91
C VAL A 649 -12.11 9.28 -15.20
N LEU A 650 -12.23 9.56 -13.90
CA LEU A 650 -13.41 9.15 -13.09
C LEU A 650 -14.72 9.74 -13.64
N THR A 651 -14.66 10.96 -14.19
CA THR A 651 -15.81 11.66 -14.77
C THR A 651 -16.00 11.38 -16.27
N ASN A 652 -15.30 10.38 -16.82
CA ASN A 652 -15.29 10.03 -18.24
C ASN A 652 -14.99 11.23 -19.18
N GLY A 653 -14.21 12.19 -18.70
CA GLY A 653 -13.81 13.38 -19.44
C GLY A 653 -14.75 14.56 -19.30
N ARG A 654 -15.78 14.51 -18.44
CA ARG A 654 -16.65 15.67 -18.17
C ARG A 654 -15.85 16.79 -17.53
N TYR A 655 -15.17 16.54 -16.41
CA TYR A 655 -14.29 17.54 -15.79
C TYR A 655 -12.89 17.46 -16.36
N LYS A 656 -12.26 18.61 -16.62
CA LYS A 656 -11.05 18.70 -17.45
C LYS A 656 -9.80 18.84 -16.61
N SER A 657 -8.87 17.93 -16.78
CA SER A 657 -7.46 18.10 -16.46
C SER A 657 -6.81 18.91 -17.58
N VAL A 658 -6.40 20.14 -17.27
CA VAL A 658 -5.95 21.10 -18.29
C VAL A 658 -4.42 21.21 -18.32
N GLU A 659 -3.88 21.25 -19.54
CA GLU A 659 -2.46 21.46 -19.76
C GLU A 659 -2.06 22.86 -19.27
N HIS A 660 -1.00 22.92 -18.48
CA HIS A 660 -0.51 24.15 -17.89
C HIS A 660 1.03 24.18 -17.86
N ARG A 661 1.61 25.38 -17.78
CA ARG A 661 3.06 25.60 -17.74
C ARG A 661 3.40 26.78 -16.83
N ALA A 662 4.69 26.93 -16.49
CA ALA A 662 5.18 28.13 -15.82
C ALA A 662 6.17 28.90 -16.69
N VAL A 663 5.98 30.21 -16.82
CA VAL A 663 6.92 31.12 -17.47
C VAL A 663 7.77 31.87 -16.44
N THR A 664 8.95 32.33 -16.88
CA THR A 664 9.87 33.10 -16.02
C THR A 664 9.73 34.59 -16.27
N HIS A 665 10.20 35.39 -15.31
CA HIS A 665 10.21 36.84 -15.42
C HIS A 665 11.62 37.40 -15.54
N LYS A 666 11.77 38.56 -16.19
CA LYS A 666 13.10 39.15 -16.44
C LYS A 666 13.80 39.63 -15.16
N GLN A 667 13.02 40.15 -14.22
CA GLN A 667 13.52 40.90 -13.06
C GLN A 667 13.11 40.35 -11.70
N LYS A 668 12.08 39.50 -11.65
CA LYS A 668 11.46 39.06 -10.39
C LYS A 668 11.58 37.54 -10.30
N ASP A 669 11.88 37.06 -9.11
CA ASP A 669 11.75 35.65 -8.78
C ASP A 669 10.28 35.30 -8.52
N ARG A 670 9.99 34.00 -8.57
CA ARG A 670 8.69 33.45 -8.18
C ARG A 670 8.93 32.23 -7.29
N LEU A 671 8.13 32.11 -6.24
CA LEU A 671 8.05 30.92 -5.40
C LEU A 671 6.62 30.41 -5.44
N SER A 672 6.45 29.11 -5.66
CA SER A 672 5.15 28.46 -5.53
C SER A 672 5.24 27.19 -4.71
N ILE A 673 4.23 26.94 -3.89
CA ILE A 673 4.08 25.73 -3.07
C ILE A 673 2.88 24.96 -3.61
N VAL A 674 3.12 23.73 -4.05
CA VAL A 674 2.14 22.89 -4.74
C VAL A 674 1.88 21.66 -3.89
N THR A 675 0.63 21.38 -3.58
CA THR A 675 0.22 20.13 -2.92
C THR A 675 -0.58 19.29 -3.90
N PHE A 676 -0.14 18.06 -4.12
CA PHE A 676 -0.84 17.07 -4.93
C PHE A 676 -1.64 16.17 -4.01
N TYR A 677 -2.93 16.04 -4.28
CA TYR A 677 -3.83 15.14 -3.56
C TYR A 677 -4.36 14.08 -4.52
N ALA A 678 -4.04 12.83 -4.24
CA ALA A 678 -4.32 11.70 -5.13
C ALA A 678 -4.87 10.51 -4.34
N PRO A 679 -5.53 9.55 -5.01
CA PRO A 679 -5.99 8.33 -4.35
C PRO A 679 -4.83 7.46 -3.86
N THR A 680 -5.15 6.43 -3.06
CA THR A 680 -4.17 5.39 -2.72
C THR A 680 -3.62 4.71 -3.98
N TYR A 681 -2.37 4.24 -3.97
CA TYR A 681 -1.73 3.65 -5.16
C TYR A 681 -2.38 2.32 -5.60
N GLU A 682 -3.10 1.67 -4.71
CA GLU A 682 -3.75 0.38 -4.95
C GLU A 682 -5.10 0.53 -5.66
N LEU A 683 -5.67 1.74 -5.69
CA LEU A 683 -7.00 1.99 -6.25
C LEU A 683 -7.01 1.78 -7.77
N GLU A 684 -8.02 1.06 -8.26
CA GLU A 684 -8.32 1.04 -9.68
C GLU A 684 -9.12 2.29 -10.07
N ILE A 685 -8.61 3.02 -11.05
CA ILE A 685 -9.23 4.23 -11.60
C ILE A 685 -9.82 3.91 -12.96
N GLY A 686 -11.06 4.33 -13.17
CA GLY A 686 -11.75 4.31 -14.45
C GLY A 686 -13.06 5.09 -14.36
N PRO A 687 -13.76 5.32 -15.48
CA PRO A 687 -15.04 6.01 -15.48
C PRO A 687 -16.03 5.43 -14.46
N LEU A 688 -16.62 6.31 -13.62
CA LEU A 688 -17.69 5.94 -12.70
C LEU A 688 -18.95 5.59 -13.49
N ALA A 689 -19.61 4.50 -13.13
CA ALA A 689 -20.74 3.96 -13.89
C ALA A 689 -21.89 4.98 -13.99
N GLU A 690 -22.13 5.74 -12.92
CA GLU A 690 -23.13 6.80 -12.82
C GLU A 690 -22.89 7.97 -13.78
N LEU A 691 -21.65 8.10 -14.30
CA LEU A 691 -21.24 9.18 -15.20
C LEU A 691 -20.96 8.69 -16.63
N VAL A 692 -21.25 7.41 -16.92
CA VAL A 692 -21.20 6.85 -18.27
C VAL A 692 -22.62 6.83 -18.83
N GLU A 693 -22.88 7.58 -19.90
CA GLU A 693 -24.17 7.57 -20.59
C GLU A 693 -24.29 6.31 -21.48
N GLU A 694 -25.47 5.67 -21.52
CA GLU A 694 -25.73 4.44 -22.30
C GLU A 694 -25.32 4.54 -23.78
N ASN A 695 -25.37 5.75 -24.35
CA ASN A 695 -25.09 6.01 -25.77
C ASN A 695 -23.73 6.68 -26.03
N LYS A 696 -22.86 6.82 -25.03
CA LYS A 696 -21.50 7.35 -25.21
C LYS A 696 -20.44 6.33 -24.80
N PRO A 697 -19.42 6.09 -25.65
CA PRO A 697 -18.35 5.17 -25.29
C PRO A 697 -17.53 5.71 -24.12
N CYS A 698 -17.00 4.81 -23.29
CA CYS A 698 -15.96 5.15 -22.33
C CYS A 698 -14.74 5.70 -23.08
N ASN A 699 -14.26 6.88 -22.69
CA ASN A 699 -13.08 7.50 -23.27
C ASN A 699 -11.78 6.94 -22.64
N TYR A 700 -11.89 6.35 -21.45
CA TYR A 700 -10.77 5.89 -20.64
C TYR A 700 -10.96 4.44 -20.21
N ARG A 701 -9.85 3.69 -20.19
CA ARG A 701 -9.77 2.34 -19.64
C ARG A 701 -9.61 2.38 -18.12
N ARG A 702 -9.88 1.26 -17.48
CA ARG A 702 -9.54 1.04 -16.08
C ARG A 702 -8.04 0.74 -15.93
N TYR A 703 -7.42 1.26 -14.87
CA TYR A 703 -6.00 1.05 -14.56
C TYR A 703 -5.72 1.21 -13.06
N ASN A 704 -4.62 0.61 -12.58
CA ASN A 704 -4.18 0.81 -11.19
C ASN A 704 -3.48 2.18 -11.03
N HIS A 705 -3.87 2.95 -10.01
CA HIS A 705 -3.34 4.30 -9.77
C HIS A 705 -1.82 4.32 -9.53
N GLY A 706 -1.27 3.28 -8.89
CA GLY A 706 0.18 3.10 -8.69
C GLY A 706 0.94 2.89 -9.99
N GLU A 707 0.37 2.15 -10.94
CA GLU A 707 0.94 2.01 -12.29
C GLU A 707 0.94 3.35 -13.03
N TYR A 708 -0.16 4.10 -12.96
CA TYR A 708 -0.23 5.44 -13.54
C TYR A 708 0.75 6.40 -12.87
N SER A 709 0.84 6.38 -11.54
CA SER A 709 1.79 7.17 -10.78
C SER A 709 3.22 6.85 -11.18
N LYS A 710 3.56 5.55 -11.31
CA LYS A 710 4.87 5.09 -11.80
C LYS A 710 5.12 5.55 -13.22
N HIS A 711 4.16 5.39 -14.12
CA HIS A 711 4.23 5.87 -15.50
C HIS A 711 4.47 7.40 -15.52
N TYR A 712 3.72 8.17 -14.74
CA TYR A 712 3.83 9.61 -14.66
C TYR A 712 5.23 10.07 -14.21
N VAL A 713 5.76 9.49 -13.12
CA VAL A 713 7.07 9.92 -12.57
C VAL A 713 8.27 9.41 -13.36
N THR A 714 8.08 8.45 -14.27
CA THR A 714 9.16 7.87 -15.09
C THR A 714 9.19 8.40 -16.53
N ASN A 715 8.31 9.33 -16.88
CA ASN A 715 8.23 9.93 -18.20
C ASN A 715 8.47 11.44 -18.16
N LYS A 716 8.91 11.99 -19.30
CA LYS A 716 9.10 13.43 -19.48
C LYS A 716 7.74 14.13 -19.43
N LEU A 717 7.69 15.34 -18.87
CA LEU A 717 6.53 16.22 -18.99
C LEU A 717 6.37 16.61 -20.47
N GLN A 718 5.26 16.20 -21.08
CA GLN A 718 4.95 16.45 -22.49
C GLN A 718 3.44 16.68 -22.67
N GLY A 719 2.96 17.83 -22.19
CA GLY A 719 1.54 18.19 -22.27
C GLY A 719 0.65 17.14 -21.62
N LYS A 720 -0.47 16.80 -22.27
CA LYS A 720 -1.39 15.73 -21.80
C LYS A 720 -1.00 14.31 -22.20
N ARG A 721 0.18 14.06 -22.79
CA ARG A 721 0.55 12.73 -23.31
C ARG A 721 0.57 11.63 -22.24
N THR A 722 0.86 11.98 -20.99
CA THR A 722 0.84 11.01 -19.89
C THR A 722 -0.54 10.37 -19.73
N LEU A 723 -1.62 11.14 -19.95
CA LEU A 723 -2.99 10.65 -19.89
C LEU A 723 -3.35 9.68 -21.01
N ASP A 724 -2.56 9.61 -22.10
CA ASP A 724 -2.76 8.62 -23.15
C ASP A 724 -2.58 7.18 -22.63
N PHE A 725 -1.88 7.00 -21.50
CA PHE A 725 -1.86 5.74 -20.75
C PHE A 725 -3.27 5.25 -20.44
N ALA A 726 -4.19 6.16 -20.10
CA ALA A 726 -5.55 5.85 -19.69
C ALA A 726 -6.57 5.87 -20.83
N LYS A 727 -6.29 6.50 -21.97
CA LYS A 727 -7.27 6.62 -23.05
C LYS A 727 -7.49 5.30 -23.78
N ILE A 728 -8.74 5.04 -24.18
CA ILE A 728 -9.07 3.94 -25.10
C ILE A 728 -8.76 4.41 -26.51
N GLN A 729 -7.81 3.75 -27.19
CA GLN A 729 -7.52 4.04 -28.59
C GLN A 729 -8.64 3.49 -29.48
N THR A 730 -9.59 4.33 -29.86
CA THR A 730 -10.45 4.04 -31.01
C THR A 730 -9.60 4.22 -32.26
N LYS A 731 -9.20 3.11 -32.91
CA LYS A 731 -8.79 3.23 -34.31
C LYS A 731 -10.03 3.69 -35.10
N PRO A 732 -9.97 4.78 -35.87
CA PRO A 732 -10.88 4.89 -37.01
C PRO A 732 -10.40 3.82 -37.99
N ASN A 733 -11.05 2.66 -38.01
CA ASN A 733 -10.91 1.79 -39.17
C ASN A 733 -11.67 2.48 -40.31
N PRO A 734 -11.00 2.82 -41.44
CA PRO A 734 -11.72 3.06 -42.68
C PRO A 734 -12.41 1.75 -43.11
N CYS A 735 -13.53 1.89 -43.83
CA CYS A 735 -14.38 0.80 -44.36
C CYS A 735 -13.63 -0.43 -44.86
#